data_AF-A0A6P2EL57-F1
#
_entry.id   AF-A0A6P2EL57-F1
#
_cell.length_a   1.000
_cell.length_b   1.000
_cell.length_c   1.000
_cell.angle_alpha   90.00
_cell.angle_beta   90.00
_cell.angle_gamma   90.00
#
_symmetry.space_group_name_H-M   'P 1'
#
loop_
_entity.id
_entity.type
_entity.pdbx_description
1 polymer ?
#
loop_
_entity_poly.entity_id
_entity_poly.type
_entity_poly.pdbx_seq_one_letter_code
_entity_poly.pdbx_strand_id
1 'polypeptide(L)'
;MSFLSRRALVLLLLALPAWARALDFGFRPPSDPDDAAAVDVMRDLAQRIVPVYQQAETDAFLAEMTALQIVSGAYRAAAATNRTLRGRQQGKPFDGLAERAVLDGIYARALALEANERLAFANAFARAFQELVWPLDDAQAAAVIARLETPPGAYREPVQQAFDRWRAKGSIPQADAVALVRAWLAYQSRRSFAVLLPDLLAAERSRRYVTEADVRIPVRPGVVIHANVVRPGGARSPLPTLLRFTLDPAEDDAQRSAVQGYVGVTAYVRGRTPDGKGAVWPFVRDGEDAAAVIDWIAQQPWSDGRVGMLGDGYSGYAAWAAARRKPAALKAIATIAPMAPGIDFPMAGQIYRNAMVRWAQEHANGGLLRADAGAEEDARWQALDARWYRLGGPYWDVDRVLLGKRSKLIRTWLTHPSHDRYWQKFLPTAKQFAQIDIPVLGIAGYYGAEAGALYFHQEHRRNRPQADTTLLIGPYDADSIRLGTAAQLRGYTLDPVARVDLPALRYQWLDHVFKGAKKPPLLQDRVNFQVMGTDEWRHAPTLDAPDRNRLRLYLDTRERDGSHRLSSSPSEGDGTAQFSVDLADRSDARIPWPDALRGRQLPARNSISFVSDPLPKDTEIDGSLRGEFDITPSRQDVDLSVSLYELTASGEYQLLFEPYDFRASYAGHRVYRRLLRAGERQSLAFTAERVTARKLAAGSRIVLRVGLNNRPDRQINYGSGKDVNSETIADARRPVRVRLHVRSHVEIQTGGP
;
A
#
# COMPACT_ATOMS: atom_id res chain seq x y z
N MET A 1 -15.31 13.68 -90.41
CA MET A 1 -13.89 14.10 -90.47
C MET A 1 -13.73 15.25 -89.48
N SER A 2 -13.00 15.24 -88.37
CA SER A 2 -12.16 14.27 -87.67
C SER A 2 -12.66 14.29 -86.21
N PHE A 3 -13.20 13.18 -85.73
CA PHE A 3 -13.75 13.00 -84.38
C PHE A 3 -13.10 11.75 -83.83
N LEU A 4 -12.05 11.89 -83.00
CA LEU A 4 -11.56 10.92 -82.00
C LEU A 4 -10.18 11.36 -81.50
N SER A 5 -10.13 12.40 -80.67
CA SER A 5 -8.98 12.66 -79.77
C SER A 5 -9.25 13.84 -78.81
N ARG A 6 -10.36 13.76 -78.05
CA ARG A 6 -10.59 14.59 -76.85
C ARG A 6 -11.45 13.85 -75.82
N ARG A 7 -10.92 12.77 -75.25
CA ARG A 7 -11.37 12.18 -73.97
C ARG A 7 -10.23 11.36 -73.35
N ALA A 8 -9.35 12.04 -72.62
CA ALA A 8 -8.45 11.45 -71.62
C ALA A 8 -7.91 12.57 -70.72
N LEU A 9 -8.83 13.31 -70.11
CA LEU A 9 -8.58 14.04 -68.86
C LEU A 9 -9.39 13.28 -67.80
N VAL A 10 -8.82 13.14 -66.60
CA VAL A 10 -9.44 12.59 -65.39
C VAL A 10 -9.44 11.06 -65.27
N LEU A 11 -8.27 10.50 -64.95
CA LEU A 11 -8.06 9.37 -64.01
C LEU A 11 -6.56 9.03 -64.01
N LEU A 12 -6.00 8.75 -62.82
CA LEU A 12 -4.57 8.54 -62.50
C LEU A 12 -3.72 9.81 -62.29
N LEU A 13 -3.80 10.37 -61.08
CA LEU A 13 -2.67 10.44 -60.13
C LEU A 13 -3.18 11.02 -58.79
N LEU A 14 -4.07 10.28 -58.14
CA LEU A 14 -4.31 10.36 -56.70
C LEU A 14 -3.69 9.11 -56.06
N ALA A 15 -3.10 9.32 -54.88
CA ALA A 15 -2.46 8.34 -54.00
C ALA A 15 -0.98 8.00 -54.30
N LEU A 16 -0.10 8.98 -54.14
CA LEU A 16 1.18 8.70 -53.49
C LEU A 16 0.95 8.76 -51.97
N PRO A 17 1.13 7.67 -51.21
CA PRO A 17 1.15 7.76 -49.76
C PRO A 17 2.37 8.63 -49.40
N ALA A 18 2.14 9.72 -48.67
CA ALA A 18 3.20 10.47 -48.04
C ALA A 18 3.84 9.56 -46.99
N TRP A 19 4.87 8.82 -47.38
CA TRP A 19 5.78 8.17 -46.45
C TRP A 19 6.54 9.29 -45.75
N ALA A 20 6.04 9.74 -44.60
CA ALA A 20 6.81 10.56 -43.68
C ALA A 20 8.03 9.74 -43.27
N ARG A 21 9.17 9.96 -43.93
CA ARG A 21 10.45 9.44 -43.45
C ARG A 21 10.64 9.99 -42.04
N ALA A 22 10.81 9.09 -41.06
CA ALA A 22 11.22 9.49 -39.72
C ALA A 22 12.54 10.28 -39.86
N LEU A 23 12.53 11.54 -39.42
CA LEU A 23 13.71 12.39 -39.41
C LEU A 23 14.65 11.90 -38.30
N ASP A 24 15.88 11.58 -38.67
CA ASP A 24 16.94 11.19 -37.75
C ASP A 24 17.94 12.33 -37.60
N PHE A 25 18.37 12.59 -36.36
CA PHE A 25 19.34 13.63 -36.04
C PHE A 25 20.68 13.00 -35.69
N GLY A 26 21.78 13.46 -36.30
CA GLY A 26 23.12 13.07 -35.86
C GLY A 26 23.33 13.45 -34.39
N PHE A 27 23.71 12.49 -33.55
CA PHE A 27 23.78 12.67 -32.10
C PHE A 27 24.92 11.85 -31.51
N ARG A 28 25.84 12.54 -30.84
CA ARG A 28 26.95 11.96 -30.10
C ARG A 28 26.81 12.40 -28.64
N PRO A 29 26.15 11.60 -27.79
CA PRO A 29 25.93 11.97 -26.40
C PRO A 29 27.26 12.00 -25.63
N PRO A 30 27.38 12.88 -24.63
CA PRO A 30 28.43 12.80 -23.62
C PRO A 30 28.46 11.45 -22.90
N SER A 31 29.57 11.17 -22.21
CA SER A 31 29.67 9.99 -21.33
C SER A 31 28.77 10.12 -20.11
N ASP A 32 28.59 11.34 -19.61
CA ASP A 32 27.91 11.65 -18.36
C ASP A 32 27.00 12.88 -18.51
N PRO A 33 25.74 12.87 -18.00
CA PRO A 33 24.87 14.04 -17.95
C PRO A 33 25.47 15.27 -17.24
N ASP A 34 26.48 15.08 -16.39
CA ASP A 34 27.17 16.13 -15.66
C ASP A 34 28.41 16.69 -16.38
N ASP A 35 28.75 16.14 -17.54
CA ASP A 35 29.79 16.69 -18.42
C ASP A 35 29.44 18.15 -18.81
N ALA A 36 30.42 19.04 -18.74
CA ALA A 36 30.25 20.44 -19.12
C ALA A 36 29.78 20.60 -20.58
N ALA A 37 30.20 19.69 -21.47
CA ALA A 37 29.78 19.70 -22.88
C ALA A 37 28.32 19.29 -23.10
N ALA A 38 27.68 18.66 -22.11
CA ALA A 38 26.33 18.13 -22.26
C ALA A 38 25.28 19.22 -22.53
N VAL A 39 25.44 20.41 -21.94
CA VAL A 39 24.56 21.56 -22.17
C VAL A 39 24.59 21.98 -23.64
N ASP A 40 25.77 22.08 -24.24
CA ASP A 40 25.91 22.53 -25.62
C ASP A 40 25.46 21.47 -26.63
N VAL A 41 25.76 20.19 -26.37
CA VAL A 41 25.27 19.07 -27.20
C VAL A 41 23.74 19.02 -27.21
N MET A 42 23.11 19.18 -26.04
CA MET A 42 21.65 19.15 -25.94
C MET A 42 21.00 20.41 -26.53
N ARG A 43 21.64 21.57 -26.39
CA ARG A 43 21.20 22.81 -27.05
C ARG A 43 21.22 22.68 -28.57
N ASP A 44 22.33 22.19 -29.14
CA ASP A 44 22.47 21.96 -30.59
C ASP A 44 21.40 21.00 -31.11
N LEU A 45 21.18 19.87 -30.42
CA LEU A 45 20.13 18.92 -30.78
C LEU A 45 18.74 19.59 -30.80
N ALA A 46 18.40 20.36 -29.76
CA ALA A 46 17.13 21.07 -29.70
C ALA A 46 16.98 22.13 -30.81
N GLN A 47 18.05 22.89 -31.10
CA GLN A 47 18.06 23.90 -32.18
C GLN A 47 17.80 23.28 -33.55
N ARG A 48 18.32 22.08 -33.81
CA ARG A 48 18.07 21.34 -35.06
C ARG A 48 16.64 20.79 -35.15
N ILE A 49 16.01 20.46 -34.03
CA ILE A 49 14.64 19.92 -34.00
C ILE A 49 13.58 21.01 -34.14
N VAL A 50 13.71 22.14 -33.44
CA VAL A 50 12.71 23.23 -33.41
C VAL A 50 12.13 23.61 -34.79
N PRO A 51 12.92 23.85 -35.86
CA PRO A 51 12.39 24.31 -37.14
C PRO A 51 11.63 23.21 -37.92
N VAL A 52 11.87 21.93 -37.62
CA VAL A 52 11.25 20.79 -38.33
C VAL A 52 10.18 20.08 -37.50
N TYR A 53 10.01 20.45 -36.23
CA TYR A 53 8.99 19.87 -35.36
C TYR A 53 7.60 20.40 -35.72
N GLN A 54 6.92 19.71 -36.64
CA GLN A 54 5.57 20.04 -37.08
C GLN A 54 4.57 18.99 -36.60
N GLN A 55 3.62 19.41 -35.77
CA GLN A 55 2.44 18.63 -35.40
C GLN A 55 1.23 19.58 -35.33
N ALA A 56 0.02 19.01 -35.26
CA ALA A 56 -1.15 19.80 -34.91
C ALA A 56 -0.92 20.51 -33.57
N GLU A 57 -1.32 21.78 -33.47
CA GLU A 57 -1.13 22.61 -32.28
C GLU A 57 -2.05 22.14 -31.14
N THR A 58 -1.67 21.02 -30.54
CA THR A 58 -2.30 20.35 -29.39
C THR A 58 -1.62 20.74 -28.09
N ASP A 59 -2.22 20.42 -26.95
CA ASP A 59 -1.60 20.68 -25.64
C ASP A 59 -0.27 19.90 -25.48
N ALA A 60 -0.19 18.69 -26.04
CA ALA A 60 1.05 17.90 -26.08
C ALA A 60 2.14 18.59 -26.90
N PHE A 61 1.79 19.09 -28.10
CA PHE A 61 2.70 19.85 -28.95
C PHE A 61 3.24 21.09 -28.23
N LEU A 62 2.38 21.88 -27.56
CA LEU A 62 2.82 23.08 -26.84
C LEU A 62 3.75 22.74 -25.67
N ALA A 63 3.52 21.63 -24.97
CA ALA A 63 4.38 21.17 -23.88
C ALA A 63 5.77 20.72 -24.39
N GLU A 64 5.81 20.03 -25.53
CA GLU A 64 7.06 19.59 -26.16
C GLU A 64 7.82 20.75 -26.79
N MET A 65 7.12 21.64 -27.48
CA MET A 65 7.69 22.86 -28.05
C MET A 65 8.25 23.77 -26.97
N THR A 66 7.57 23.92 -25.82
CA THR A 66 8.12 24.63 -24.66
C THR A 66 9.47 24.05 -24.26
N ALA A 67 9.57 22.72 -24.12
CA ALA A 67 10.82 22.09 -23.71
C ALA A 67 11.95 22.27 -24.72
N LEU A 68 11.64 22.09 -26.01
CA LEU A 68 12.57 22.34 -27.12
C LEU A 68 13.07 23.79 -27.14
N GLN A 69 12.18 24.76 -26.94
CA GLN A 69 12.52 26.18 -26.93
C GLN A 69 13.33 26.58 -25.68
N ILE A 70 13.11 25.97 -24.52
CA ILE A 70 13.97 26.17 -23.35
C ILE A 70 15.37 25.65 -23.65
N VAL A 71 15.50 24.40 -24.07
CA VAL A 71 16.82 23.76 -24.26
C VAL A 71 17.59 24.39 -25.42
N SER A 72 16.92 24.86 -26.47
CA SER A 72 17.56 25.55 -27.61
C SER A 72 18.07 26.96 -27.29
N GLY A 73 17.67 27.55 -26.15
CA GLY A 73 17.98 28.93 -25.78
C GLY A 73 16.95 29.97 -26.21
N ALA A 74 15.83 29.57 -26.82
CA ALA A 74 14.76 30.45 -27.28
C ALA A 74 13.79 30.85 -26.14
N TYR A 75 14.32 31.39 -25.04
CA TYR A 75 13.58 31.54 -23.77
C TYR A 75 12.31 32.42 -23.88
N ARG A 76 12.34 33.49 -24.68
CA ARG A 76 11.16 34.35 -24.89
C ARG A 76 10.03 33.59 -25.61
N ALA A 77 10.37 32.78 -26.61
CA ALA A 77 9.43 31.93 -27.30
C ALA A 77 8.89 30.84 -26.35
N ALA A 78 9.77 30.19 -25.58
CA ALA A 78 9.37 29.20 -24.57
C ALA A 78 8.34 29.75 -23.58
N ALA A 79 8.59 30.94 -23.02
CA ALA A 79 7.67 31.58 -22.08
C ALA A 79 6.31 31.94 -22.72
N ALA A 80 6.29 32.31 -24.00
CA ALA A 80 5.06 32.58 -24.74
C ALA A 80 4.28 31.29 -25.03
N THR A 81 4.94 30.26 -25.58
CA THR A 81 4.35 28.94 -25.86
C THR A 81 3.76 28.31 -24.60
N ASN A 82 4.50 28.34 -23.49
CA ASN A 82 4.02 27.81 -22.23
C ASN A 82 2.83 28.61 -21.67
N ARG A 83 2.81 29.94 -21.83
CA ARG A 83 1.66 30.76 -21.45
C ARG A 83 0.40 30.35 -22.21
N THR A 84 0.52 30.09 -23.52
CA THR A 84 -0.59 29.56 -24.33
C THR A 84 -1.06 28.20 -23.81
N LEU A 85 -0.14 27.28 -23.50
CA LEU A 85 -0.49 25.98 -22.91
C LEU A 85 -1.26 26.15 -21.60
N ARG A 86 -0.74 26.95 -20.66
CA ARG A 86 -1.42 27.20 -19.37
C ARG A 86 -2.79 27.84 -19.57
N GLY A 87 -2.93 28.77 -20.52
CA GLY A 87 -4.22 29.34 -20.90
C GLY A 87 -5.22 28.27 -21.37
N ARG A 88 -4.78 27.30 -22.16
CA ARG A 88 -5.61 26.15 -22.60
C ARG A 88 -5.93 25.15 -21.50
N GLN A 89 -5.17 25.13 -20.41
CA GLN A 89 -5.44 24.30 -19.24
C GLN A 89 -6.41 24.96 -18.24
N GLN A 90 -6.73 26.25 -18.39
CA GLN A 90 -7.68 26.92 -17.51
C GLN A 90 -9.07 26.26 -17.61
N GLY A 91 -9.67 25.95 -16.45
CA GLY A 91 -10.97 25.28 -16.36
C GLY A 91 -10.95 23.77 -16.60
N LYS A 92 -9.80 23.18 -16.95
CA LYS A 92 -9.61 21.73 -17.01
C LYS A 92 -9.20 21.18 -15.64
N PRO A 93 -9.35 19.86 -15.39
CA PRO A 93 -8.78 19.22 -14.20
C PRO A 93 -7.27 19.49 -14.10
N PHE A 94 -6.80 19.76 -12.89
CA PHE A 94 -5.37 20.00 -12.64
C PHE A 94 -4.62 18.66 -12.61
N ASP A 95 -4.26 18.18 -13.78
CA ASP A 95 -3.60 16.90 -14.00
C ASP A 95 -2.08 17.05 -14.17
N GLY A 96 -1.39 15.95 -14.51
CA GLY A 96 0.06 15.95 -14.72
C GLY A 96 0.53 16.86 -15.85
N LEU A 97 -0.32 17.18 -16.83
CA LEU A 97 0.02 18.13 -17.89
C LEU A 97 -0.07 19.57 -17.37
N ALA A 98 -1.10 19.89 -16.59
CA ALA A 98 -1.24 21.19 -15.92
C ALA A 98 -0.08 21.44 -14.93
N GLU A 99 0.25 20.46 -14.09
CA GLU A 99 1.42 20.50 -13.18
C GLU A 99 2.70 20.82 -13.96
N ARG A 100 2.95 20.07 -15.04
CA ARG A 100 4.14 20.26 -15.87
C ARG A 100 4.16 21.63 -16.55
N ALA A 101 3.02 22.10 -17.03
CA ALA A 101 2.91 23.42 -17.64
C ALA A 101 3.31 24.53 -16.66
N VAL A 102 2.96 24.40 -15.37
CA VAL A 102 3.42 25.31 -14.32
C VAL A 102 4.93 25.17 -14.11
N LEU A 103 5.45 23.96 -13.91
CA LEU A 103 6.87 23.70 -13.63
C LEU A 103 7.81 24.21 -14.74
N ASP A 104 7.57 23.76 -15.97
CA ASP A 104 8.35 24.19 -17.15
C ASP A 104 8.14 25.70 -17.38
N GLY A 105 6.98 26.22 -17.00
CA GLY A 105 6.62 27.63 -17.05
C GLY A 105 7.40 28.52 -16.09
N ILE A 106 7.67 28.08 -14.86
CA ILE A 106 8.50 28.80 -13.88
C ILE A 106 9.91 28.94 -14.45
N TYR A 107 10.48 27.84 -14.94
CA TYR A 107 11.84 27.84 -15.47
C TYR A 107 11.97 28.65 -16.77
N ALA A 108 11.03 28.49 -17.72
CA ALA A 108 11.00 29.30 -18.94
C ALA A 108 10.88 30.80 -18.65
N ARG A 109 10.01 31.18 -17.69
CA ARG A 109 9.83 32.57 -17.29
C ARG A 109 11.08 33.12 -16.60
N ALA A 110 11.72 32.35 -15.73
CA ALA A 110 12.97 32.73 -15.07
C ALA A 110 14.09 33.00 -16.09
N LEU A 111 14.31 32.08 -17.04
CA LEU A 111 15.32 32.25 -18.09
C LEU A 111 15.01 33.43 -19.02
N ALA A 112 13.73 33.66 -19.33
CA ALA A 112 13.33 34.82 -20.12
C ALA A 112 13.54 36.15 -19.37
N LEU A 113 13.31 36.18 -18.06
CA LEU A 113 13.58 37.34 -17.20
C LEU A 113 15.08 37.62 -17.08
N GLU A 114 15.89 36.58 -16.86
CA GLU A 114 17.34 36.69 -16.80
C GLU A 114 17.92 37.24 -18.13
N ALA A 115 17.53 36.65 -19.26
CA ALA A 115 18.07 37.03 -20.56
C ALA A 115 17.63 38.43 -21.03
N ASN A 116 16.37 38.82 -20.77
CA ASN A 116 15.81 40.07 -21.30
C ASN A 116 15.87 41.25 -20.33
N GLU A 117 15.67 41.01 -19.03
CA GLU A 117 15.64 42.06 -17.99
C GLU A 117 16.98 42.14 -17.22
N ARG A 118 17.98 41.30 -17.56
CA ARG A 118 19.30 41.22 -16.91
C ARG A 118 19.21 41.03 -15.38
N LEU A 119 18.16 40.37 -14.91
CA LEU A 119 18.01 39.94 -13.53
C LEU A 119 18.92 38.75 -13.25
N ALA A 120 19.56 38.70 -12.09
CA ALA A 120 20.25 37.48 -11.64
C ALA A 120 19.25 36.31 -11.59
N PHE A 121 19.66 35.12 -12.04
CA PHE A 121 18.78 33.94 -12.14
C PHE A 121 17.97 33.68 -10.86
N ALA A 122 18.60 33.80 -9.68
CA ALA A 122 17.92 33.59 -8.40
C ALA A 122 16.69 34.51 -8.21
N ASN A 123 16.83 35.80 -8.52
CA ASN A 123 15.75 36.78 -8.43
C ASN A 123 14.70 36.56 -9.53
N ALA A 124 15.14 36.21 -10.74
CA ALA A 124 14.25 35.88 -11.85
C ALA A 124 13.40 34.63 -11.55
N PHE A 125 14.01 33.60 -10.95
CA PHE A 125 13.34 32.36 -10.55
C PHE A 125 12.35 32.60 -9.41
N ALA A 126 12.74 33.34 -8.36
CA ALA A 126 11.85 33.70 -7.26
C ALA A 126 10.60 34.44 -7.76
N ARG A 127 10.78 35.43 -8.65
CA ARG A 127 9.66 36.15 -9.27
C ARG A 127 8.77 35.25 -10.12
N ALA A 128 9.36 34.40 -10.97
CA ALA A 128 8.61 33.45 -11.79
C ALA A 128 7.83 32.42 -10.96
N PHE A 129 8.42 31.95 -9.87
CA PHE A 129 7.79 31.05 -8.91
C PHE A 129 6.57 31.74 -8.28
N GLN A 130 6.70 32.97 -7.78
CA GLN A 130 5.57 33.72 -7.21
C GLN A 130 4.47 33.98 -8.25
N GLU A 131 4.82 34.44 -9.46
CA GLU A 131 3.88 34.72 -10.55
C GLU A 131 2.99 33.50 -10.90
N LEU A 132 3.51 32.27 -10.72
CA LEU A 132 2.85 31.05 -11.19
C LEU A 132 2.33 30.14 -10.08
N VAL A 133 2.88 30.22 -8.88
CA VAL A 133 2.47 29.38 -7.74
C VAL A 133 1.49 30.10 -6.83
N TRP A 134 1.60 31.42 -6.64
CA TRP A 134 0.67 32.15 -5.76
C TRP A 134 -0.80 32.09 -6.19
N PRO A 135 -1.14 32.14 -7.50
CA PRO A 135 -2.53 32.05 -7.94
C PRO A 135 -3.18 30.67 -7.76
N LEU A 136 -2.38 29.62 -7.54
CA LEU A 136 -2.87 28.25 -7.37
C LEU A 136 -3.60 28.11 -6.03
N ASP A 137 -4.63 27.25 -5.98
CA ASP A 137 -5.19 26.80 -4.72
C ASP A 137 -4.19 25.91 -3.94
N ASP A 138 -4.53 25.55 -2.70
CA ASP A 138 -3.62 24.81 -1.82
C ASP A 138 -3.32 23.40 -2.34
N ALA A 139 -4.28 22.73 -2.98
CA ALA A 139 -4.10 21.39 -3.54
C ALA A 139 -3.22 21.42 -4.81
N GLN A 140 -3.48 22.36 -5.72
CA GLN A 140 -2.68 22.60 -6.92
C GLN A 140 -1.24 22.98 -6.56
N ALA A 141 -1.07 23.90 -5.61
CA ALA A 141 0.25 24.31 -5.14
C ALA A 141 1.00 23.15 -4.49
N ALA A 142 0.34 22.35 -3.64
CA ALA A 142 0.96 21.18 -3.03
C ALA A 142 1.45 20.17 -4.08
N ALA A 143 0.66 19.92 -5.13
CA ALA A 143 1.06 19.04 -6.24
C ALA A 143 2.31 19.58 -6.99
N VAL A 144 2.34 20.88 -7.29
CA VAL A 144 3.51 21.52 -7.92
C VAL A 144 4.74 21.48 -7.01
N ILE A 145 4.58 21.78 -5.72
CA ILE A 145 5.66 21.76 -4.72
C ILE A 145 6.27 20.35 -4.61
N ALA A 146 5.46 19.31 -4.51
CA ALA A 146 5.94 17.93 -4.43
C ALA A 146 6.85 17.55 -5.63
N ARG A 147 6.53 18.06 -6.83
CA ARG A 147 7.34 17.87 -8.05
C ARG A 147 8.61 18.72 -8.09
N LEU A 148 8.62 19.87 -7.43
CA LEU A 148 9.81 20.71 -7.28
C LEU A 148 10.80 20.08 -6.29
N GLU A 149 10.29 19.49 -5.20
CA GLU A 149 11.09 18.86 -4.15
C GLU A 149 11.72 17.52 -4.58
N THR A 150 11.35 16.99 -5.75
CA THR A 150 11.98 15.78 -6.30
C THR A 150 13.48 16.03 -6.57
N PRO A 151 14.39 15.27 -5.93
CA PRO A 151 15.83 15.52 -6.04
C PRO A 151 16.35 15.39 -7.49
N PRO A 152 17.37 16.17 -7.90
CA PRO A 152 17.94 16.10 -9.25
C PRO A 152 18.36 14.68 -9.67
N GLY A 153 18.86 13.87 -8.73
CA GLY A 153 19.30 12.50 -8.99
C GLY A 153 18.22 11.60 -9.60
N ALA A 154 16.95 11.80 -9.24
CA ALA A 154 15.83 11.04 -9.79
C ALA A 154 15.61 11.30 -11.29
N TYR A 155 16.05 12.46 -11.80
CA TYR A 155 15.96 12.83 -13.20
C TYR A 155 17.23 12.53 -14.00
N ARG A 156 18.35 12.25 -13.31
CA ARG A 156 19.64 11.96 -13.94
C ARG A 156 19.63 10.62 -14.67
N GLU A 157 19.06 9.60 -14.03
CA GLU A 157 19.12 8.23 -14.54
C GLU A 157 18.43 8.06 -15.91
N PRO A 158 17.20 8.59 -16.15
CA PRO A 158 16.60 8.54 -17.48
C PRO A 158 17.45 9.19 -18.58
N VAL A 159 18.17 10.28 -18.26
CA VAL A 159 19.09 10.94 -19.20
C VAL A 159 20.30 10.06 -19.48
N GLN A 160 20.92 9.49 -18.43
CA GLN A 160 22.06 8.58 -18.58
C GLN A 160 21.69 7.36 -19.44
N GLN A 161 20.57 6.71 -19.14
CA GLN A 161 20.08 5.56 -19.90
C GLN A 161 19.88 5.91 -21.38
N ALA A 162 19.33 7.09 -21.67
CA ALA A 162 19.15 7.55 -23.05
C ALA A 162 20.50 7.87 -23.74
N PHE A 163 21.45 8.51 -23.05
CA PHE A 163 22.81 8.73 -23.58
C PHE A 163 23.49 7.40 -23.91
N ASP A 164 23.44 6.43 -23.01
CA ASP A 164 24.05 5.10 -23.22
C ASP A 164 23.40 4.36 -24.40
N ARG A 165 22.06 4.42 -24.52
CA ARG A 165 21.29 3.77 -25.59
C ARG A 165 21.66 4.29 -26.99
N TRP A 166 21.96 5.58 -27.13
CA TRP A 166 22.19 6.22 -28.43
C TRP A 166 23.67 6.44 -28.75
N ARG A 167 24.57 6.26 -27.78
CA ARG A 167 26.03 6.47 -27.95
C ARG A 167 26.63 5.71 -29.12
N ALA A 168 26.31 4.42 -29.25
CA ALA A 168 26.86 3.57 -30.30
C ALA A 168 26.20 3.77 -31.68
N LYS A 169 25.04 4.43 -31.74
CA LYS A 169 24.25 4.56 -32.97
C LYS A 169 24.61 5.78 -33.80
N GLY A 170 25.10 6.86 -33.17
CA GLY A 170 25.51 8.09 -33.85
C GLY A 170 24.36 8.94 -34.43
N SER A 171 23.12 8.44 -34.38
CA SER A 171 21.90 9.18 -34.70
C SER A 171 20.78 8.85 -33.72
N ILE A 172 19.77 9.72 -33.65
CA ILE A 172 18.58 9.57 -32.81
C ILE A 172 17.32 9.97 -33.61
N PRO A 173 16.26 9.12 -33.63
CA PRO A 173 14.98 9.47 -34.26
C PRO A 173 14.32 10.68 -33.58
N GLN A 174 13.58 11.49 -34.35
CA GLN A 174 12.91 12.70 -33.85
C GLN A 174 12.12 12.49 -32.55
N ALA A 175 11.32 11.41 -32.47
CA ALA A 175 10.50 11.13 -31.30
C ALA A 175 11.34 10.86 -30.04
N ASP A 176 12.40 10.03 -30.16
CA ASP A 176 13.34 9.77 -29.07
C ASP A 176 14.15 11.02 -28.71
N ALA A 177 14.48 11.87 -29.70
CA ALA A 177 15.19 13.13 -29.49
C ALA A 177 14.36 14.13 -28.66
N VAL A 178 13.07 14.26 -28.97
CA VAL A 178 12.13 15.08 -28.18
C VAL A 178 11.97 14.53 -26.77
N ALA A 179 11.84 13.20 -26.62
CA ALA A 179 11.79 12.55 -25.31
C ALA A 179 13.07 12.80 -24.48
N LEU A 180 14.24 12.72 -25.11
CA LEU A 180 15.52 13.02 -24.49
C LEU A 180 15.63 14.49 -24.08
N VAL A 181 15.21 15.44 -24.93
CA VAL A 181 15.18 16.87 -24.59
C VAL A 181 14.30 17.13 -23.37
N ARG A 182 13.15 16.45 -23.25
CA ARG A 182 12.28 16.56 -22.08
C ARG A 182 12.94 16.02 -20.81
N ALA A 183 13.58 14.85 -20.89
CA ALA A 183 14.32 14.27 -19.77
C ALA A 183 15.49 15.18 -19.34
N TRP A 184 16.23 15.72 -20.31
CA TRP A 184 17.31 16.68 -20.08
C TRP A 184 16.82 17.97 -19.42
N LEU A 185 15.71 18.55 -19.90
CA LEU A 185 15.10 19.73 -19.27
C LEU A 185 14.72 19.45 -17.81
N ALA A 186 14.08 18.31 -17.54
CA ALA A 186 13.73 17.93 -16.18
C ALA A 186 14.98 17.88 -15.29
N TYR A 187 16.05 17.23 -15.76
CA TYR A 187 17.31 17.15 -15.04
C TYR A 187 17.98 18.52 -14.80
N GLN A 188 18.22 19.27 -15.88
CA GLN A 188 18.96 20.54 -15.82
C GLN A 188 18.22 21.61 -15.04
N SER A 189 16.90 21.73 -15.22
CA SER A 189 16.11 22.72 -14.47
C SER A 189 16.26 22.53 -12.97
N ARG A 190 16.18 21.29 -12.46
CA ARG A 190 16.37 20.99 -11.03
C ARG A 190 17.78 21.35 -10.57
N ARG A 191 18.82 21.03 -11.35
CA ARG A 191 20.19 21.45 -11.02
C ARG A 191 20.31 22.98 -10.89
N SER A 192 19.65 23.74 -11.76
CA SER A 192 19.69 25.20 -11.75
C SER A 192 18.98 25.82 -10.55
N PHE A 193 17.82 25.31 -10.15
CA PHE A 193 17.01 25.93 -9.10
C PHE A 193 17.01 25.22 -7.74
N ALA A 194 17.58 24.01 -7.60
CA ALA A 194 17.46 23.20 -6.38
C ALA A 194 17.95 23.94 -5.12
N VAL A 195 19.02 24.72 -5.23
CA VAL A 195 19.58 25.51 -4.12
C VAL A 195 18.65 26.64 -3.66
N LEU A 196 17.73 27.08 -4.53
CA LEU A 196 16.79 28.18 -4.26
C LEU A 196 15.48 27.70 -3.62
N LEU A 197 15.15 26.41 -3.76
CA LEU A 197 13.87 25.87 -3.34
C LEU A 197 13.61 25.94 -1.83
N PRO A 198 14.57 25.62 -0.93
CA PRO A 198 14.27 25.56 0.50
C PRO A 198 13.62 26.84 1.04
N ASP A 199 14.21 28.00 0.72
CA ASP A 199 13.71 29.30 1.19
C ASP A 199 12.39 29.69 0.53
N LEU A 200 12.25 29.46 -0.78
CA LEU A 200 11.01 29.77 -1.52
C LEU A 200 9.83 28.91 -1.05
N LEU A 201 10.07 27.63 -0.81
CA LEU A 201 9.05 26.70 -0.31
C LEU A 201 8.69 26.99 1.14
N ALA A 202 9.66 27.36 1.99
CA ALA A 202 9.39 27.79 3.36
C ALA A 202 8.53 29.06 3.40
N ALA A 203 8.84 30.06 2.56
CA ALA A 203 8.05 31.27 2.42
C ALA A 203 6.62 30.98 1.92
N GLU A 204 6.48 30.12 0.90
CA GLU A 204 5.17 29.76 0.36
C GLU A 204 4.32 28.96 1.35
N ARG A 205 4.92 28.01 2.08
CA ARG A 205 4.24 27.28 3.15
C ARG A 205 3.77 28.22 4.26
N SER A 206 4.60 29.17 4.67
CA SER A 206 4.26 30.16 5.70
C SER A 206 3.16 31.14 5.26
N ARG A 207 3.05 31.39 3.95
CA ARG A 207 1.97 32.19 3.36
C ARG A 207 0.64 31.43 3.37
N ARG A 208 0.67 30.13 3.05
CA ARG A 208 -0.53 29.30 2.90
C ARG A 208 -1.03 28.73 4.22
N TYR A 209 -0.15 28.48 5.18
CA TYR A 209 -0.49 27.76 6.40
C TYR A 209 0.03 28.48 7.64
N VAL A 210 -0.73 28.34 8.72
CA VAL A 210 -0.22 28.60 10.07
C VAL A 210 0.13 27.26 10.70
N THR A 211 1.38 27.10 11.09
CA THR A 211 1.93 25.87 11.67
C THR A 211 2.35 26.12 13.11
N GLU A 212 1.86 25.27 14.00
CA GLU A 212 2.22 25.24 15.41
C GLU A 212 2.83 23.86 15.69
N ALA A 213 4.16 23.82 15.82
CA ALA A 213 4.88 22.59 16.16
C ALA A 213 4.96 22.42 17.68
N ASP A 214 5.01 21.16 18.11
CA ASP A 214 5.17 20.79 19.54
C ASP A 214 4.12 21.42 20.48
N VAL A 215 2.86 21.49 20.04
CA VAL A 215 1.74 21.89 20.88
C VAL A 215 1.60 20.90 22.03
N ARG A 216 1.61 21.43 23.26
CA ARG A 216 1.53 20.64 24.49
C ARG A 216 0.10 20.60 25.00
N ILE A 217 -0.53 19.45 24.88
CA ILE A 217 -1.92 19.22 25.25
C ILE A 217 -1.97 18.49 26.60
N PRO A 218 -2.29 19.19 27.71
CA PRO A 218 -2.48 18.54 29.00
C PRO A 218 -3.77 17.72 28.99
N VAL A 219 -3.65 16.39 29.03
CA VAL A 219 -4.83 15.50 29.01
C VAL A 219 -5.28 15.08 30.40
N ARG A 220 -4.37 15.06 31.38
CA ARG A 220 -4.60 14.82 32.82
C ARG A 220 -3.47 15.45 33.64
N PRO A 221 -3.61 15.62 34.98
CA PRO A 221 -2.51 16.10 35.82
C PRO A 221 -1.22 15.32 35.58
N GLY A 222 -0.16 16.03 35.17
CA GLY A 222 1.16 15.44 34.90
C GLY A 222 1.29 14.65 33.58
N VAL A 223 0.27 14.61 32.72
CA VAL A 223 0.32 13.91 31.43
C VAL A 223 0.09 14.91 30.30
N VAL A 224 1.08 15.02 29.42
CA VAL A 224 1.05 15.89 28.23
C VAL A 224 1.16 15.02 26.98
N ILE A 225 0.30 15.32 26.01
CA ILE A 225 0.39 14.82 24.64
C ILE A 225 0.98 15.93 23.78
N HIS A 226 1.95 15.57 22.94
CA HIS A 226 2.57 16.48 21.98
C HIS A 226 1.85 16.37 20.65
N ALA A 227 1.67 17.49 19.95
CA ALA A 227 1.02 17.51 18.65
C ALA A 227 1.62 18.57 17.72
N ASN A 228 1.51 18.33 16.42
CA ASN A 228 1.66 19.36 15.40
C ASN A 228 0.28 19.77 14.91
N VAL A 229 0.06 21.07 14.78
CA VAL A 229 -1.18 21.65 14.27
C VAL A 229 -0.85 22.48 13.03
N VAL A 230 -1.56 22.23 11.94
CA VAL A 230 -1.44 23.01 10.71
C VAL A 230 -2.83 23.42 10.26
N ARG A 231 -3.01 24.71 9.99
CA ARG A 231 -4.30 25.28 9.57
C ARG A 231 -4.14 26.13 8.32
N PRO A 232 -5.14 26.16 7.42
CA PRO A 232 -5.14 27.07 6.27
C PRO A 232 -5.05 28.53 6.73
N GLY A 233 -4.06 29.26 6.24
CA GLY A 233 -3.77 30.64 6.64
C GLY A 233 -4.85 31.64 6.20
N GLY A 234 -5.59 31.30 5.14
CA GLY A 234 -6.73 32.10 4.65
C GLY A 234 -8.07 31.82 5.33
N ALA A 235 -8.14 30.89 6.30
CA ALA A 235 -9.40 30.51 6.93
C ALA A 235 -10.00 31.68 7.74
N ARG A 236 -11.24 32.07 7.41
CA ARG A 236 -11.96 33.19 8.07
C ARG A 236 -12.98 32.73 9.12
N SER A 237 -13.22 31.44 9.20
CA SER A 237 -14.17 30.83 10.13
C SER A 237 -13.57 29.53 10.69
N PRO A 238 -14.03 29.07 11.86
CA PRO A 238 -13.61 27.77 12.39
C PRO A 238 -13.91 26.64 11.40
N LEU A 239 -13.04 25.64 11.37
CA LEU A 239 -13.08 24.53 10.42
C LEU A 239 -13.21 23.18 11.12
N PRO A 240 -13.73 22.14 10.43
CA PRO A 240 -13.62 20.78 10.91
C PRO A 240 -12.15 20.37 11.02
N THR A 241 -11.85 19.52 12.00
CA THR A 241 -10.48 19.08 12.29
C THR A 241 -10.29 17.62 11.93
N LEU A 242 -9.16 17.28 11.31
CA LEU A 242 -8.73 15.90 11.10
C LEU A 242 -7.57 15.58 12.04
N LEU A 243 -7.76 14.56 12.88
CA LEU A 243 -6.79 14.07 13.84
C LEU A 243 -6.18 12.75 13.37
N ARG A 244 -4.86 12.71 13.27
CA ARG A 244 -4.10 11.46 13.32
C ARG A 244 -3.48 11.31 14.71
N PHE A 245 -3.69 10.16 15.35
CA PHE A 245 -3.08 9.84 16.64
C PHE A 245 -2.08 8.69 16.45
N THR A 246 -0.79 8.99 16.44
CA THR A 246 0.25 8.06 15.97
C THR A 246 1.41 7.93 16.95
N LEU A 247 2.18 6.86 16.79
CA LEU A 247 3.47 6.66 17.45
C LEU A 247 4.67 7.07 16.59
N ASP A 248 4.46 7.30 15.30
CA ASP A 248 5.49 7.57 14.31
C ASP A 248 5.47 9.04 13.88
N PRO A 249 6.52 9.83 14.20
CA PRO A 249 6.69 11.19 13.68
C PRO A 249 6.66 11.30 12.14
N ALA A 250 7.03 10.25 11.40
CA ALA A 250 6.99 10.24 9.94
C ALA A 250 5.56 10.18 9.37
N GLU A 251 4.56 9.82 10.19
CA GLU A 251 3.15 9.80 9.81
C GLU A 251 2.45 11.16 9.99
N ASP A 252 3.16 12.29 10.02
CA ASP A 252 2.51 13.60 10.20
C ASP A 252 1.58 13.97 9.02
N ASP A 253 0.27 13.98 9.29
CA ASP A 253 -0.80 14.32 8.35
C ASP A 253 -1.34 15.74 8.51
N ALA A 254 -0.78 16.55 9.42
CA ALA A 254 -1.33 17.85 9.75
C ALA A 254 -1.35 18.76 8.52
N GLN A 255 -0.21 18.89 7.82
CA GLN A 255 -0.16 19.68 6.60
C GLN A 255 -0.98 19.06 5.46
N ARG A 256 -0.98 17.73 5.31
CA ARG A 256 -1.80 17.05 4.29
C ARG A 256 -3.29 17.33 4.49
N SER A 257 -3.76 17.39 5.74
CA SER A 257 -5.14 17.74 6.07
C SER A 257 -5.43 19.22 5.82
N ALA A 258 -4.47 20.11 6.10
CA ALA A 258 -4.58 21.54 5.81
C ALA A 258 -4.67 21.86 4.31
N VAL A 259 -3.91 21.15 3.47
CA VAL A 259 -4.03 21.21 2.00
C VAL A 259 -5.46 20.90 1.54
N GLN A 260 -6.15 20.00 2.25
CA GLN A 260 -7.53 19.63 1.97
C GLN A 260 -8.54 20.57 2.64
N GLY A 261 -8.13 21.71 3.21
CA GLY A 261 -9.04 22.68 3.81
C GLY A 261 -9.64 22.29 5.18
N TYR A 262 -8.97 21.40 5.91
CA TYR A 262 -9.26 21.10 7.32
C TYR A 262 -8.24 21.77 8.23
N VAL A 263 -8.51 21.86 9.54
CA VAL A 263 -7.38 21.94 10.48
C VAL A 263 -6.81 20.53 10.61
N GLY A 264 -5.51 20.38 10.37
CA GLY A 264 -4.80 19.13 10.56
C GLY A 264 -4.13 19.09 11.93
N VAL A 265 -4.34 18.01 12.66
CA VAL A 265 -3.66 17.73 13.92
C VAL A 265 -3.03 16.35 13.86
N THR A 266 -1.72 16.27 14.04
CA THR A 266 -1.03 15.01 14.32
C THR A 266 -0.62 15.02 15.77
N ALA A 267 -1.24 14.19 16.59
CA ALA A 267 -0.90 14.02 17.99
C ALA A 267 -0.15 12.71 18.22
N TYR A 268 0.82 12.73 19.12
CA TYR A 268 1.69 11.60 19.37
C TYR A 268 1.30 10.83 20.63
N VAL A 269 1.37 9.51 20.59
CA VAL A 269 1.09 8.64 21.74
C VAL A 269 1.86 9.10 22.98
N ARG A 270 1.28 8.89 24.15
CA ARG A 270 1.94 9.21 25.42
C ARG A 270 3.34 8.60 25.50
N GLY A 271 4.31 9.42 25.92
CA GLY A 271 5.71 9.03 26.00
C GLY A 271 6.48 9.28 24.70
N ARG A 272 5.81 9.59 23.58
CA ARG A 272 6.48 10.12 22.40
C ARG A 272 6.70 11.62 22.59
N THR A 273 7.90 11.96 23.05
CA THR A 273 8.34 13.34 23.27
C THR A 273 9.31 13.76 22.17
N PRO A 274 9.42 15.07 21.84
CA PRO A 274 10.37 15.56 20.85
C PRO A 274 11.83 15.18 21.14
N ASP A 275 12.20 15.04 22.41
CA ASP A 275 13.54 14.62 22.83
C ASP A 275 13.78 13.10 22.75
N GLY A 276 12.75 12.32 22.42
CA GLY A 276 12.82 10.87 22.28
C GLY A 276 13.05 10.10 23.58
N LYS A 277 12.93 10.73 24.75
CA LYS A 277 13.28 10.12 26.04
C LYS A 277 12.10 9.46 26.76
N GLY A 278 10.87 9.74 26.36
CA GLY A 278 9.70 9.14 26.98
C GLY A 278 9.52 7.66 26.63
N ALA A 279 8.84 6.92 27.52
CA ALA A 279 8.55 5.51 27.31
C ALA A 279 7.19 5.34 26.62
N VAL A 280 7.21 4.84 25.39
CA VAL A 280 5.98 4.52 24.65
C VAL A 280 5.47 3.14 25.06
N TRP A 281 4.19 3.08 25.43
CA TRP A 281 3.48 1.85 25.78
C TRP A 281 2.29 1.64 24.87
N PRO A 282 2.48 0.97 23.71
CA PRO A 282 1.46 0.86 22.69
C PRO A 282 0.17 0.23 23.21
N PHE A 283 -0.97 0.71 22.70
CA PHE A 283 -2.34 0.29 23.01
C PHE A 283 -2.87 0.68 24.40
N VAL A 284 -2.01 0.93 25.38
CA VAL A 284 -2.39 0.98 26.81
C VAL A 284 -3.31 2.15 27.17
N ARG A 285 -3.02 3.35 26.67
CA ARG A 285 -3.76 4.59 27.01
C ARG A 285 -4.27 5.36 25.81
N ASP A 286 -4.02 4.89 24.59
CA ASP A 286 -4.25 5.65 23.37
C ASP A 286 -5.69 6.10 23.20
N GLY A 287 -6.66 5.22 23.49
CA GLY A 287 -8.07 5.60 23.38
C GLY A 287 -8.50 6.68 24.38
N GLU A 288 -7.87 6.72 25.57
CA GLU A 288 -8.12 7.79 26.57
C GLU A 288 -7.46 9.10 26.17
N ASP A 289 -6.22 9.02 25.70
CA ASP A 289 -5.42 10.19 25.34
C ASP A 289 -5.94 10.82 24.04
N ALA A 290 -6.28 10.01 23.04
CA ALA A 290 -6.88 10.49 21.80
C ALA A 290 -8.26 11.14 22.05
N ALA A 291 -9.09 10.56 22.93
CA ALA A 291 -10.37 11.18 23.31
C ALA A 291 -10.17 12.55 23.98
N ALA A 292 -9.20 12.68 24.89
CA ALA A 292 -8.87 13.96 25.53
C ALA A 292 -8.30 14.98 24.53
N VAL A 293 -7.51 14.55 23.56
CA VAL A 293 -7.05 15.42 22.45
C VAL A 293 -8.23 15.89 21.60
N ILE A 294 -9.20 15.02 21.29
CA ILE A 294 -10.43 15.40 20.57
C ILE A 294 -11.22 16.46 21.35
N ASP A 295 -11.37 16.30 22.66
CA ASP A 295 -12.05 17.28 23.51
C ASP A 295 -11.29 18.61 23.59
N TRP A 296 -9.95 18.56 23.59
CA TRP A 296 -9.11 19.77 23.52
C TRP A 296 -9.26 20.48 22.17
N ILE A 297 -9.23 19.74 21.06
CA ILE A 297 -9.41 20.26 19.70
C ILE A 297 -10.74 21.03 19.62
N ALA A 298 -11.83 20.44 20.12
CA ALA A 298 -13.17 21.02 20.04
C ALA A 298 -13.33 22.34 20.79
N GLN A 299 -12.41 22.66 21.70
CA GLN A 299 -12.41 23.91 22.48
C GLN A 299 -11.55 25.02 21.83
N GLN A 300 -10.81 24.71 20.77
CA GLN A 300 -9.95 25.68 20.13
C GLN A 300 -10.73 26.68 19.28
N PRO A 301 -10.33 27.96 19.24
CA PRO A 301 -11.07 28.99 18.51
C PRO A 301 -11.10 28.77 16.99
N TRP A 302 -10.20 27.95 16.46
CA TRP A 302 -10.15 27.57 15.05
C TRP A 302 -10.97 26.32 14.72
N SER A 303 -11.52 25.62 15.71
CA SER A 303 -12.30 24.40 15.51
C SER A 303 -13.79 24.70 15.46
N ASP A 304 -14.51 24.11 14.51
CA ASP A 304 -15.98 24.17 14.45
C ASP A 304 -16.66 23.13 15.37
N GLY A 305 -15.87 22.45 16.22
CA GLY A 305 -16.33 21.43 17.16
C GLY A 305 -16.52 20.03 16.53
N ARG A 306 -16.29 19.86 15.23
CA ARG A 306 -16.36 18.55 14.56
C ARG A 306 -14.95 18.02 14.29
N VAL A 307 -14.69 16.80 14.77
CA VAL A 307 -13.40 16.12 14.60
C VAL A 307 -13.60 14.81 13.85
N GLY A 308 -12.81 14.57 12.82
CA GLY A 308 -12.65 13.26 12.18
C GLY A 308 -11.31 12.65 12.58
N MET A 309 -11.23 11.33 12.72
CA MET A 309 -9.93 10.66 12.81
C MET A 309 -9.59 9.93 11.52
N LEU A 310 -8.32 9.96 11.17
CA LEU A 310 -7.77 9.20 10.06
C LEU A 310 -6.47 8.50 10.49
N GLY A 311 -6.11 7.47 9.74
CA GLY A 311 -4.84 6.79 9.95
C GLY A 311 -4.79 5.40 9.35
N ASP A 312 -3.60 4.86 9.35
CA ASP A 312 -3.28 3.53 8.88
C ASP A 312 -2.67 2.69 10.01
N GLY A 313 -2.78 1.36 9.92
CA GLY A 313 -2.16 0.45 10.89
C GLY A 313 -2.48 0.82 12.34
N TYR A 314 -1.46 1.27 13.07
CA TYR A 314 -1.57 1.68 14.47
C TYR A 314 -2.48 2.92 14.66
N SER A 315 -2.32 3.93 13.81
CA SER A 315 -3.16 5.13 13.83
C SER A 315 -4.63 4.80 13.52
N GLY A 316 -4.85 3.79 12.67
CA GLY A 316 -6.18 3.20 12.43
C GLY A 316 -6.77 2.54 13.68
N TYR A 317 -5.97 1.77 14.44
CA TYR A 317 -6.36 1.26 15.75
C TYR A 317 -6.76 2.40 16.71
N ALA A 318 -5.94 3.45 16.79
CA ALA A 318 -6.15 4.55 17.72
C ALA A 318 -7.50 5.23 17.48
N ALA A 319 -7.95 5.33 16.22
CA ALA A 319 -9.28 5.83 15.87
C ALA A 319 -10.42 4.99 16.47
N TRP A 320 -10.34 3.66 16.37
CA TRP A 320 -11.31 2.76 17.00
C TRP A 320 -11.24 2.79 18.54
N ALA A 321 -10.03 2.91 19.09
CA ALA A 321 -9.80 3.03 20.53
C ALA A 321 -10.35 4.35 21.10
N ALA A 322 -10.34 5.44 20.34
CA ALA A 322 -11.01 6.69 20.69
C ALA A 322 -12.53 6.57 20.52
N ALA A 323 -13.01 5.98 19.42
CA ALA A 323 -14.44 5.85 19.13
C ALA A 323 -15.21 5.10 20.22
N ARG A 324 -14.63 4.05 20.83
CA ARG A 324 -15.26 3.32 21.95
C ARG A 324 -15.44 4.14 23.23
N ARG A 325 -14.84 5.34 23.31
CA ARG A 325 -15.02 6.32 24.40
C ARG A 325 -16.11 7.34 24.10
N LYS A 326 -16.61 7.40 22.86
CA LYS A 326 -17.63 8.35 22.38
C LYS A 326 -17.35 9.82 22.72
N PRO A 327 -16.16 10.37 22.42
CA PRO A 327 -15.93 11.80 22.56
C PRO A 327 -16.95 12.56 21.69
N ALA A 328 -17.63 13.55 22.28
CA ALA A 328 -18.79 14.19 21.64
C ALA A 328 -18.46 14.87 20.32
N ALA A 329 -17.22 15.36 20.17
CA ALA A 329 -16.75 16.05 18.98
C ALA A 329 -16.34 15.08 17.84
N LEU A 330 -16.13 13.78 18.10
CA LEU A 330 -15.78 12.83 17.06
C LEU A 330 -16.99 12.52 16.18
N LYS A 331 -16.90 12.82 14.89
CA LYS A 331 -17.99 12.68 13.92
C LYS A 331 -17.74 11.63 12.84
N ALA A 332 -16.49 11.17 12.66
CA ALA A 332 -16.18 10.13 11.69
C ALA A 332 -14.82 9.49 11.97
N ILE A 333 -14.63 8.23 11.54
CA ILE A 333 -13.30 7.61 11.45
C ILE A 333 -13.07 7.04 10.05
N ALA A 334 -11.89 7.28 9.49
CA ALA A 334 -11.48 6.79 8.18
C ALA A 334 -10.13 6.08 8.26
N THR A 335 -10.18 4.75 8.32
CA THR A 335 -9.04 3.89 8.65
C THR A 335 -8.57 3.08 7.45
N ILE A 336 -7.28 2.80 7.43
CA ILE A 336 -6.64 2.01 6.40
C ILE A 336 -5.87 0.88 7.08
N ALA A 337 -6.22 -0.37 6.81
CA ALA A 337 -5.61 -1.57 7.40
C ALA A 337 -5.36 -1.42 8.93
N PRO A 338 -6.37 -1.04 9.74
CA PRO A 338 -6.20 -0.81 11.17
C PRO A 338 -5.73 -2.09 11.88
N MET A 339 -4.74 -1.98 12.76
CA MET A 339 -4.30 -3.08 13.61
C MET A 339 -5.38 -3.45 14.63
N ALA A 340 -5.52 -4.74 14.94
CA ALA A 340 -6.39 -5.24 15.99
C ALA A 340 -5.57 -6.03 17.03
N PRO A 341 -5.24 -5.42 18.19
CA PRO A 341 -4.39 -6.06 19.20
C PRO A 341 -4.88 -7.45 19.63
N GLY A 342 -4.00 -8.46 19.51
CA GLY A 342 -4.26 -9.86 19.77
C GLY A 342 -5.08 -10.60 18.72
N ILE A 343 -5.46 -9.93 17.61
CA ILE A 343 -6.11 -10.53 16.43
C ILE A 343 -5.05 -10.74 15.34
N ASP A 344 -4.38 -9.67 14.93
CA ASP A 344 -3.38 -9.66 13.85
C ASP A 344 -1.99 -9.18 14.27
N PHE A 345 -1.90 -8.45 15.38
CA PHE A 345 -0.65 -7.98 15.97
C PHE A 345 -0.68 -8.13 17.51
N PRO A 346 0.41 -8.55 18.17
CA PRO A 346 1.72 -8.94 17.62
C PRO A 346 1.77 -10.39 17.12
N MET A 347 0.61 -11.06 17.12
CA MET A 347 0.43 -12.43 16.67
C MET A 347 -0.80 -12.51 15.76
N ALA A 348 -0.75 -13.42 14.80
CA ALA A 348 -1.88 -13.80 13.95
C ALA A 348 -2.02 -15.33 14.00
N GLY A 349 -3.24 -15.86 14.03
CA GLY A 349 -3.47 -17.30 14.21
C GLY A 349 -2.85 -17.87 15.51
N GLN A 350 -2.65 -17.01 16.52
CA GLN A 350 -1.99 -17.32 17.80
C GLN A 350 -0.53 -17.77 17.66
N ILE A 351 0.14 -17.30 16.60
CA ILE A 351 1.58 -17.46 16.35
C ILE A 351 2.23 -16.07 16.36
N TYR A 352 3.17 -15.83 17.27
CA TYR A 352 3.94 -14.58 17.28
C TYR A 352 4.85 -14.46 16.06
N ARG A 353 4.89 -13.27 15.47
CA ARG A 353 5.82 -12.95 14.37
C ARG A 353 7.01 -12.16 14.90
N ASN A 354 8.21 -12.45 14.42
CA ASN A 354 9.42 -11.71 14.80
C ASN A 354 9.34 -10.23 14.38
N ALA A 355 8.52 -9.91 13.37
CA ALA A 355 8.18 -8.55 12.98
C ALA A 355 7.72 -7.67 14.16
N MET A 356 7.11 -8.24 15.23
CA MET A 356 6.76 -7.47 16.43
C MET A 356 7.98 -6.88 17.15
N VAL A 357 9.13 -7.57 17.07
CA VAL A 357 10.39 -7.16 17.71
C VAL A 357 11.00 -5.98 16.95
N ARG A 358 11.06 -6.10 15.62
CA ARG A 358 11.44 -5.01 14.71
C ARG A 358 10.54 -3.80 14.92
N TRP A 359 9.23 -4.02 14.85
CA TRP A 359 8.24 -2.96 15.04
C TRP A 359 8.39 -2.24 16.38
N ALA A 360 8.55 -2.97 17.49
CA ALA A 360 8.73 -2.35 18.80
C ALA A 360 10.03 -1.54 18.90
N GLN A 361 11.11 -2.00 18.25
CA GLN A 361 12.37 -1.29 18.22
C GLN A 361 12.28 0.03 17.43
N GLU A 362 11.63 0.00 16.27
CA GLU A 362 11.42 1.17 15.41
C GLU A 362 10.43 2.16 16.05
N HIS A 363 9.30 1.67 16.55
CA HIS A 363 8.13 2.49 16.86
C HIS A 363 7.90 2.78 18.34
N ALA A 364 8.48 2.00 19.26
CA ALA A 364 8.27 2.20 20.71
C ALA A 364 9.55 2.60 21.45
N ASN A 365 10.73 2.19 20.96
CA ASN A 365 12.01 2.44 21.64
C ASN A 365 12.85 3.57 21.01
N GLY A 366 12.30 4.29 20.03
CA GLY A 366 12.96 5.46 19.43
C GLY A 366 14.26 5.15 18.69
N GLY A 367 14.43 3.94 18.14
CA GLY A 367 15.51 3.70 17.18
C GLY A 367 15.33 4.65 16.00
N LEU A 368 16.36 5.44 15.66
CA LEU A 368 16.33 6.37 14.54
C LEU A 368 15.72 5.70 13.31
N LEU A 369 14.58 6.25 12.87
CA LEU A 369 14.01 6.00 11.55
C LEU A 369 15.10 6.37 10.53
N ARG A 370 15.60 5.39 9.78
CA ARG A 370 16.22 5.70 8.50
C ARG A 370 15.07 5.71 7.50
N ALA A 371 14.80 6.87 6.92
CA ALA A 371 13.90 7.00 5.76
C ALA A 371 14.37 6.13 4.57
N ASP A 372 15.59 5.58 4.67
CA ASP A 372 16.28 4.76 3.70
C ASP A 372 16.28 3.26 4.08
N ALA A 373 15.25 2.79 4.81
CA ALA A 373 15.08 1.37 5.17
C ALA A 373 14.81 0.51 3.91
N GLY A 374 15.78 0.42 3.02
CA GLY A 374 15.72 -0.35 1.77
C GLY A 374 16.11 -1.82 1.98
N ALA A 375 16.44 -2.48 0.88
CA ALA A 375 16.78 -3.90 0.82
C ALA A 375 17.91 -4.32 1.80
N GLU A 376 18.84 -3.42 2.14
CA GLU A 376 19.92 -3.69 3.10
C GLU A 376 19.41 -3.90 4.52
N GLU A 377 18.40 -3.14 4.95
CA GLU A 377 17.81 -3.27 6.28
C GLU A 377 16.94 -4.53 6.37
N ASP A 378 16.15 -4.82 5.33
CA ASP A 378 15.37 -6.06 5.27
C ASP A 378 16.27 -7.29 5.28
N ALA A 379 17.37 -7.29 4.52
CA ALA A 379 18.36 -8.37 4.53
C ALA A 379 18.98 -8.55 5.92
N ARG A 380 19.23 -7.45 6.65
CA ARG A 380 19.73 -7.50 8.03
C ARG A 380 18.73 -8.16 8.98
N TRP A 381 17.45 -7.78 8.92
CA TRP A 381 16.41 -8.39 9.75
C TRP A 381 16.20 -9.87 9.42
N GLN A 382 16.19 -10.23 8.13
CA GLN A 382 16.13 -11.62 7.69
C GLN A 382 17.33 -12.44 8.20
N ALA A 383 18.53 -11.85 8.27
CA ALA A 383 19.70 -12.51 8.84
C ALA A 383 19.57 -12.73 10.36
N LEU A 384 18.94 -11.79 11.09
CA LEU A 384 18.65 -11.94 12.52
C LEU A 384 17.61 -13.04 12.76
N ASP A 385 16.56 -13.09 11.95
CA ASP A 385 15.57 -14.16 11.94
C ASP A 385 16.20 -15.53 11.68
N ALA A 386 17.03 -15.64 10.63
CA ALA A 386 17.77 -16.85 10.31
C ALA A 386 18.74 -17.28 11.43
N ARG A 387 19.29 -16.33 12.19
CA ARG A 387 20.12 -16.62 13.37
C ARG A 387 19.28 -17.17 14.52
N TRP A 388 18.18 -16.51 14.88
CA TRP A 388 17.26 -16.97 15.91
C TRP A 388 16.76 -18.39 15.62
N TYR A 389 16.35 -18.62 14.38
CA TYR A 389 15.81 -19.88 13.92
C TYR A 389 16.81 -21.04 14.03
N ARG A 390 18.07 -20.83 13.62
CA ARG A 390 19.14 -21.83 13.73
C ARG A 390 19.54 -22.15 15.17
N LEU A 391 19.46 -21.17 16.09
CA LEU A 391 19.80 -21.38 17.49
C LEU A 391 18.82 -22.36 18.17
N GLY A 392 17.55 -22.41 17.73
CA GLY A 392 16.58 -23.36 18.25
C GLY A 392 16.24 -23.20 19.74
N GLY A 393 16.58 -22.06 20.33
CA GLY A 393 16.29 -21.73 21.73
C GLY A 393 14.83 -21.34 21.98
N PRO A 394 14.44 -21.06 23.23
CA PRO A 394 13.08 -20.68 23.58
C PRO A 394 12.71 -19.32 22.97
N TYR A 395 11.46 -19.17 22.55
CA TYR A 395 10.97 -17.90 22.01
C TYR A 395 10.99 -16.76 23.04
N TRP A 396 11.01 -17.09 24.34
CA TRP A 396 11.25 -16.13 25.43
C TRP A 396 12.52 -15.28 25.27
N ASP A 397 13.48 -15.74 24.47
CA ASP A 397 14.75 -15.05 24.22
C ASP A 397 14.79 -14.33 22.86
N VAL A 398 13.68 -14.26 22.11
CA VAL A 398 13.64 -13.65 20.76
C VAL A 398 14.14 -12.21 20.76
N ASP A 399 13.78 -11.41 21.75
CA ASP A 399 14.24 -10.02 21.91
C ASP A 399 15.76 -9.95 22.14
N ARG A 400 16.28 -10.79 23.05
CA ARG A 400 17.72 -10.89 23.32
C ARG A 400 18.50 -11.32 22.09
N VAL A 401 17.97 -12.22 21.28
CA VAL A 401 18.66 -12.72 20.08
C VAL A 401 18.64 -11.68 18.96
N LEU A 402 17.51 -11.04 18.69
CA LEU A 402 17.34 -10.09 17.60
C LEU A 402 17.93 -8.71 17.93
N LEU A 403 17.75 -8.23 19.16
CA LEU A 403 18.15 -6.88 19.59
C LEU A 403 19.45 -6.87 20.41
N GLY A 404 19.93 -8.02 20.88
CA GLY A 404 21.05 -8.10 21.83
C GLY A 404 20.69 -7.72 23.27
N LYS A 405 19.42 -7.38 23.54
CA LYS A 405 18.94 -6.95 24.87
C LYS A 405 17.51 -7.40 25.11
N ARG A 406 17.10 -7.48 26.38
CA ARG A 406 15.71 -7.76 26.75
C ARG A 406 14.85 -6.50 26.67
N SER A 407 13.61 -6.66 26.19
CA SER A 407 12.60 -5.61 26.10
C SER A 407 11.43 -5.92 27.03
N LYS A 408 11.13 -5.00 27.96
CA LYS A 408 9.99 -5.15 28.87
C LYS A 408 8.68 -5.22 28.10
N LEU A 409 8.55 -4.46 27.01
CA LEU A 409 7.35 -4.44 26.15
C LEU A 409 7.13 -5.80 25.48
N ILE A 410 8.16 -6.33 24.81
CA ILE A 410 8.06 -7.61 24.10
C ILE A 410 7.76 -8.74 25.09
N ARG A 411 8.45 -8.77 26.23
CA ARG A 411 8.19 -9.76 27.28
C ARG A 411 6.77 -9.69 27.83
N THR A 412 6.21 -8.49 27.96
CA THR A 412 4.80 -8.31 28.36
C THR A 412 3.87 -8.90 27.30
N TRP A 413 4.14 -8.71 26.01
CA TRP A 413 3.32 -9.34 24.98
C TRP A 413 3.41 -10.86 24.98
N LEU A 414 4.61 -11.41 25.20
CA LEU A 414 4.85 -12.86 25.24
C LEU A 414 4.12 -13.56 26.40
N THR A 415 3.75 -12.87 27.49
CA THR A 415 2.93 -13.47 28.57
C THR A 415 1.45 -13.63 28.19
N HIS A 416 1.04 -13.19 27.00
CA HIS A 416 -0.35 -13.23 26.52
C HIS A 416 -0.49 -13.95 25.16
N PRO A 417 -0.21 -15.27 25.08
CA PRO A 417 -0.21 -16.04 23.82
C PRO A 417 -1.62 -16.37 23.29
N SER A 418 -2.67 -16.13 24.08
CA SER A 418 -4.07 -16.25 23.67
C SER A 418 -4.67 -14.86 23.48
N HIS A 419 -5.82 -14.74 22.79
CA HIS A 419 -6.61 -13.51 22.80
C HIS A 419 -7.34 -13.32 24.14
N ASP A 420 -6.59 -13.21 25.23
CA ASP A 420 -7.08 -13.14 26.60
C ASP A 420 -7.58 -11.73 27.00
N ARG A 421 -7.88 -11.54 28.29
CA ARG A 421 -8.34 -10.25 28.83
C ARG A 421 -7.35 -9.11 28.60
N TYR A 422 -6.05 -9.39 28.47
CA TYR A 422 -5.06 -8.35 28.21
C TYR A 422 -5.26 -7.73 26.84
N TRP A 423 -5.47 -8.54 25.78
CA TRP A 423 -5.73 -8.02 24.44
C TRP A 423 -7.14 -7.46 24.28
N GLN A 424 -8.14 -8.17 24.81
CA GLN A 424 -9.55 -7.77 24.71
C GLN A 424 -9.82 -6.38 25.29
N LYS A 425 -9.10 -5.96 26.34
CA LYS A 425 -9.31 -4.64 26.95
C LYS A 425 -8.93 -3.48 26.04
N PHE A 426 -8.13 -3.69 25.00
CA PHE A 426 -7.72 -2.65 24.05
C PHE A 426 -8.76 -2.45 22.93
N LEU A 427 -9.53 -3.49 22.61
CA LEU A 427 -10.57 -3.45 21.59
C LEU A 427 -11.93 -2.98 22.14
N PRO A 428 -12.82 -2.40 21.32
CA PRO A 428 -14.19 -2.15 21.72
C PRO A 428 -14.89 -3.44 22.15
N THR A 429 -15.65 -3.39 23.25
CA THR A 429 -16.56 -4.50 23.62
C THR A 429 -17.80 -4.50 22.72
N ALA A 430 -18.57 -5.59 22.72
CA ALA A 430 -19.86 -5.67 22.03
C ALA A 430 -20.78 -4.46 22.33
N LYS A 431 -20.91 -4.08 23.60
CA LYS A 431 -21.69 -2.89 24.01
C LYS A 431 -21.10 -1.60 23.44
N GLN A 432 -19.79 -1.45 23.39
CA GLN A 432 -19.15 -0.26 22.84
C GLN A 432 -19.30 -0.20 21.32
N PHE A 433 -19.13 -1.31 20.60
CA PHE A 433 -19.43 -1.38 19.16
C PHE A 433 -20.87 -0.96 18.87
N ALA A 434 -21.84 -1.46 19.64
CA ALA A 434 -23.25 -1.10 19.50
C ALA A 434 -23.51 0.41 19.64
N GLN A 435 -22.67 1.10 20.42
CA GLN A 435 -22.80 2.52 20.68
C GLN A 435 -22.02 3.41 19.70
N ILE A 436 -21.11 2.88 18.86
CA ILE A 436 -20.43 3.68 17.83
C ILE A 436 -21.45 3.98 16.73
N ASP A 437 -21.90 5.23 16.67
CA ASP A 437 -23.01 5.74 15.85
C ASP A 437 -22.57 6.82 14.85
N ILE A 438 -21.28 6.90 14.57
CA ILE A 438 -20.66 7.78 13.56
C ILE A 438 -20.37 7.03 12.26
N PRO A 439 -20.30 7.72 11.11
CA PRO A 439 -19.77 7.16 9.87
C PRO A 439 -18.35 6.58 10.01
N VAL A 440 -18.14 5.41 9.42
CA VAL A 440 -16.88 4.67 9.42
C VAL A 440 -16.51 4.27 7.99
N LEU A 441 -15.29 4.59 7.57
CA LEU A 441 -14.65 4.02 6.38
C LEU A 441 -13.47 3.15 6.81
N GLY A 442 -13.44 1.91 6.33
CA GLY A 442 -12.30 1.00 6.39
C GLY A 442 -11.80 0.67 4.99
N ILE A 443 -10.49 0.73 4.78
CA ILE A 443 -9.83 0.31 3.54
C ILE A 443 -8.85 -0.83 3.86
N ALA A 444 -8.80 -1.87 3.05
CA ALA A 444 -7.90 -3.02 3.23
C ALA A 444 -7.44 -3.60 1.89
N GLY A 445 -6.61 -4.64 1.91
CA GLY A 445 -6.21 -5.36 0.70
C GLY A 445 -5.92 -6.84 0.91
N TYR A 446 -6.21 -7.65 -0.12
CA TYR A 446 -6.08 -9.12 -0.14
C TYR A 446 -4.66 -9.62 0.16
N TYR A 447 -3.66 -8.78 -0.14
CA TYR A 447 -2.24 -9.10 0.03
C TYR A 447 -1.60 -8.24 1.12
N GLY A 448 -2.41 -7.69 2.03
CA GLY A 448 -2.00 -6.76 3.08
C GLY A 448 -2.56 -7.11 4.47
N ALA A 449 -2.53 -6.11 5.36
CA ALA A 449 -3.02 -6.20 6.74
C ALA A 449 -4.56 -6.08 6.82
N GLU A 450 -5.28 -7.05 6.23
CA GLU A 450 -6.74 -7.06 6.18
C GLU A 450 -7.43 -7.58 7.45
N ALA A 451 -6.78 -8.43 8.25
CA ALA A 451 -7.42 -9.12 9.39
C ALA A 451 -8.04 -8.14 10.41
N GLY A 452 -7.33 -7.08 10.80
CA GLY A 452 -7.87 -6.06 11.70
C GLY A 452 -9.01 -5.24 11.08
N ALA A 453 -8.90 -4.88 9.79
CA ALA A 453 -9.97 -4.18 9.07
C ALA A 453 -11.26 -5.01 9.01
N LEU A 454 -11.14 -6.30 8.69
CA LEU A 454 -12.24 -7.26 8.68
C LEU A 454 -12.84 -7.41 10.08
N TYR A 455 -12.00 -7.56 11.10
CA TYR A 455 -12.45 -7.67 12.50
C TYR A 455 -13.31 -6.48 12.91
N PHE A 456 -12.82 -5.24 12.74
CA PHE A 456 -13.57 -4.06 13.15
C PHE A 456 -14.87 -3.89 12.35
N HIS A 457 -14.84 -4.10 11.03
CA HIS A 457 -16.03 -4.01 10.20
C HIS A 457 -17.09 -5.03 10.63
N GLN A 458 -16.69 -6.30 10.78
CA GLN A 458 -17.60 -7.39 11.16
C GLN A 458 -18.17 -7.20 12.56
N GLU A 459 -17.34 -6.88 13.55
CA GLU A 459 -17.81 -6.70 14.92
C GLU A 459 -18.67 -5.45 15.09
N HIS A 460 -18.39 -4.36 14.37
CA HIS A 460 -19.26 -3.19 14.38
C HIS A 460 -20.63 -3.50 13.79
N ARG A 461 -20.69 -4.14 12.61
CA ARG A 461 -21.96 -4.54 11.98
C ARG A 461 -22.71 -5.60 12.78
N ARG A 462 -22.02 -6.56 13.38
CA ARG A 462 -22.62 -7.60 14.23
C ARG A 462 -23.33 -7.01 15.45
N ASN A 463 -22.72 -6.01 16.09
CA ASN A 463 -23.25 -5.39 17.29
C ASN A 463 -24.14 -4.16 16.99
N ARG A 464 -24.09 -3.63 15.76
CA ARG A 464 -24.94 -2.54 15.26
C ARG A 464 -25.27 -2.78 13.76
N PRO A 465 -26.28 -3.59 13.44
CA PRO A 465 -26.61 -3.95 12.04
C PRO A 465 -26.82 -2.76 11.10
N GLN A 466 -27.36 -1.66 11.64
CA GLN A 466 -27.64 -0.39 10.97
C GLN A 466 -26.46 0.60 10.95
N ALA A 467 -25.25 0.18 11.38
CA ALA A 467 -24.09 1.05 11.40
C ALA A 467 -23.75 1.61 10.01
N ASP A 468 -23.34 2.88 9.97
CA ASP A 468 -22.84 3.51 8.75
C ASP A 468 -21.37 3.16 8.51
N THR A 469 -21.13 1.88 8.24
CA THR A 469 -19.77 1.31 8.14
C THR A 469 -19.55 0.79 6.73
N THR A 470 -18.58 1.40 6.06
CA THR A 470 -18.18 1.07 4.69
C THR A 470 -16.81 0.41 4.68
N LEU A 471 -16.67 -0.72 4.00
CA LEU A 471 -15.40 -1.38 3.73
C LEU A 471 -15.09 -1.27 2.23
N LEU A 472 -13.86 -0.90 1.90
CA LEU A 472 -13.27 -1.03 0.57
C LEU A 472 -12.11 -2.02 0.64
N ILE A 473 -12.07 -2.99 -0.25
CA ILE A 473 -10.98 -3.98 -0.29
C ILE A 473 -10.61 -4.36 -1.72
N GLY A 474 -9.33 -4.49 -2.00
CA GLY A 474 -8.85 -4.80 -3.33
C GLY A 474 -7.51 -5.53 -3.33
N PRO A 475 -6.91 -5.77 -4.51
CA PRO A 475 -5.65 -6.48 -4.66
C PRO A 475 -4.46 -5.60 -4.26
N TYR A 476 -4.39 -5.22 -2.99
CA TYR A 476 -3.38 -4.31 -2.45
C TYR A 476 -2.55 -5.00 -1.37
N ASP A 477 -1.26 -4.68 -1.35
CA ASP A 477 -0.38 -4.96 -0.21
C ASP A 477 -0.22 -3.71 0.68
N ALA A 478 0.58 -3.82 1.73
CA ALA A 478 0.78 -2.72 2.67
C ALA A 478 1.36 -1.45 2.02
N ASP A 479 2.25 -1.59 1.03
CA ASP A 479 2.86 -0.45 0.36
C ASP A 479 1.91 0.22 -0.63
N SER A 480 1.17 -0.56 -1.42
CA SER A 480 0.12 -0.06 -2.31
C SER A 480 -0.91 0.77 -1.54
N ILE A 481 -1.22 0.30 -0.33
CA ILE A 481 -2.17 0.94 0.57
C ILE A 481 -1.66 2.30 1.09
N ARG A 482 -0.37 2.44 1.41
CA ARG A 482 0.21 3.69 1.92
C ARG A 482 0.61 4.69 0.83
N LEU A 483 1.20 4.19 -0.25
CA LEU A 483 1.90 5.00 -1.25
C LEU A 483 1.10 5.21 -2.54
N GLY A 484 -0.05 4.54 -2.66
CA GLY A 484 -0.82 4.46 -3.90
C GLY A 484 -0.47 3.22 -4.72
N THR A 485 -1.36 2.86 -5.64
CA THR A 485 -1.30 1.59 -6.35
C THR A 485 -0.45 1.66 -7.61
N ALA A 486 0.57 0.81 -7.71
CA ALA A 486 1.34 0.62 -8.95
C ALA A 486 0.61 -0.29 -9.95
N ALA A 487 0.99 -0.23 -11.23
CA ALA A 487 0.40 -1.12 -12.26
C ALA A 487 0.79 -2.59 -12.07
N GLN A 488 1.93 -2.84 -11.41
CA GLN A 488 2.46 -4.16 -11.12
C GLN A 488 2.58 -4.33 -9.61
N LEU A 489 2.15 -5.49 -9.12
CA LEU A 489 2.22 -5.88 -7.71
C LEU A 489 2.84 -7.27 -7.61
N ARG A 490 4.11 -7.36 -7.21
CA ARG A 490 4.79 -8.66 -6.92
C ARG A 490 4.60 -9.71 -8.05
N GLY A 491 4.70 -9.26 -9.30
CA GLY A 491 4.55 -10.10 -10.51
C GLY A 491 3.11 -10.20 -11.08
N TYR A 492 2.12 -9.60 -10.40
CA TYR A 492 0.73 -9.53 -10.86
C TYR A 492 0.42 -8.14 -11.44
N THR A 493 -0.15 -8.09 -12.65
CA THR A 493 -0.66 -6.85 -13.24
C THR A 493 -2.01 -6.50 -12.62
N LEU A 494 -2.10 -5.33 -11.97
CA LEU A 494 -3.38 -4.84 -11.46
C LEU A 494 -4.30 -4.40 -12.60
N ASP A 495 -5.57 -4.78 -12.48
CA ASP A 495 -6.66 -4.30 -13.32
C ASP A 495 -6.70 -2.76 -13.28
N PRO A 496 -6.90 -2.08 -14.43
CA PRO A 496 -6.99 -0.61 -14.49
C PRO A 496 -7.90 0.02 -13.43
N VAL A 497 -9.10 -0.51 -13.18
CA VAL A 497 -10.03 0.03 -12.17
C VAL A 497 -9.54 -0.14 -10.73
N ALA A 498 -8.61 -1.07 -10.49
CA ALA A 498 -8.02 -1.28 -9.17
C ALA A 498 -6.96 -0.24 -8.84
N ARG A 499 -6.50 0.57 -9.82
CA ARG A 499 -5.42 1.56 -9.64
C ARG A 499 -5.93 2.85 -9.00
N VAL A 500 -6.38 2.73 -7.76
CA VAL A 500 -7.03 3.80 -6.99
C VAL A 500 -6.01 4.48 -6.08
N ASP A 501 -6.01 5.82 -6.06
CA ASP A 501 -5.34 6.58 -5.01
C ASP A 501 -6.18 6.49 -3.72
N LEU A 502 -5.86 5.49 -2.90
CA LEU A 502 -6.58 5.19 -1.66
C LEU A 502 -6.48 6.34 -0.63
N PRO A 503 -5.32 6.99 -0.42
CA PRO A 503 -5.24 8.22 0.38
C PRO A 503 -6.17 9.33 -0.11
N ALA A 504 -6.22 9.61 -1.42
CA ALA A 504 -7.10 10.65 -1.96
C ALA A 504 -8.59 10.28 -1.80
N LEU A 505 -8.96 9.03 -2.07
CA LEU A 505 -10.32 8.52 -1.87
C LEU A 505 -10.79 8.72 -0.42
N ARG A 506 -9.91 8.49 0.56
CA ARG A 506 -10.19 8.72 1.98
C ARG A 506 -10.56 10.17 2.26
N TYR A 507 -9.84 11.14 1.68
CA TYR A 507 -10.17 12.57 1.82
C TYR A 507 -11.47 12.94 1.10
N GLN A 508 -11.75 12.37 -0.08
CA GLN A 508 -13.04 12.58 -0.76
C GLN A 508 -14.22 12.08 0.08
N TRP A 509 -14.06 10.94 0.77
CA TRP A 509 -15.07 10.44 1.70
C TRP A 509 -15.21 11.34 2.93
N LEU A 510 -14.11 11.87 3.49
CA LEU A 510 -14.16 12.84 4.58
C LEU A 510 -14.88 14.13 4.14
N ASP A 511 -14.64 14.61 2.92
CA ASP A 511 -15.34 15.77 2.34
C ASP A 511 -16.84 15.52 2.19
N HIS A 512 -17.25 14.30 1.84
CA HIS A 512 -18.65 13.92 1.85
C HIS A 512 -19.26 14.07 3.25
N VAL A 513 -18.55 13.60 4.29
CA VAL A 513 -19.04 13.62 5.67
C VAL A 513 -19.03 15.03 6.29
N PHE A 514 -17.95 15.80 6.11
CA PHE A 514 -17.76 17.08 6.81
C PHE A 514 -18.18 18.31 6.00
N LYS A 515 -18.15 18.23 4.66
CA LYS A 515 -18.38 19.36 3.76
C LYS A 515 -19.59 19.19 2.84
N GLY A 516 -20.30 18.06 2.93
CA GLY A 516 -21.46 17.78 2.09
C GLY A 516 -21.12 17.51 0.62
N ALA A 517 -19.88 17.14 0.32
CA ALA A 517 -19.50 16.72 -1.03
C ALA A 517 -20.24 15.44 -1.44
N LYS A 518 -20.23 15.12 -2.74
CA LYS A 518 -20.80 13.85 -3.20
C LYS A 518 -19.98 12.68 -2.67
N LYS A 519 -20.66 11.60 -2.26
CA LYS A 519 -19.99 10.35 -1.88
C LYS A 519 -19.16 9.84 -3.07
N PRO A 520 -17.92 9.36 -2.86
CA PRO A 520 -17.13 8.79 -3.94
C PRO A 520 -17.91 7.68 -4.68
N PRO A 521 -17.99 7.69 -6.02
CA PRO A 521 -18.75 6.70 -6.80
C PRO A 521 -18.30 5.26 -6.61
N LEU A 522 -17.08 5.05 -6.11
CA LEU A 522 -16.54 3.73 -5.80
C LEU A 522 -17.17 3.11 -4.53
N LEU A 523 -17.74 3.92 -3.65
CA LEU A 523 -18.27 3.51 -2.35
C LEU A 523 -19.80 3.38 -2.42
N GLN A 524 -20.30 2.52 -3.29
CA GLN A 524 -21.75 2.42 -3.57
C GLN A 524 -22.53 1.69 -2.47
N ASP A 525 -21.90 0.73 -1.77
CA ASP A 525 -22.56 -0.06 -0.72
C ASP A 525 -21.65 -0.20 0.53
N ARG A 526 -22.05 -1.04 1.49
CA ARG A 526 -21.35 -1.29 2.77
C ARG A 526 -20.04 -2.05 2.59
N VAL A 527 -19.95 -2.90 1.59
CA VAL A 527 -18.74 -3.62 1.20
C VAL A 527 -18.52 -3.41 -0.28
N ASN A 528 -17.34 -2.93 -0.64
CA ASN A 528 -16.95 -2.60 -2.01
C ASN A 528 -15.64 -3.34 -2.27
N PHE A 529 -15.64 -4.29 -3.20
CA PHE A 529 -14.49 -5.16 -3.40
C PHE A 529 -14.16 -5.33 -4.88
N GLN A 530 -12.88 -5.32 -5.20
CA GLN A 530 -12.42 -5.48 -6.57
C GLN A 530 -12.31 -6.97 -6.90
N VAL A 531 -12.93 -7.42 -7.99
CA VAL A 531 -12.82 -8.81 -8.44
C VAL A 531 -11.64 -8.90 -9.41
N MET A 532 -10.56 -9.53 -8.97
CA MET A 532 -9.35 -9.64 -9.78
C MET A 532 -9.64 -10.38 -11.09
N GLY A 533 -9.13 -9.82 -12.20
CA GLY A 533 -9.26 -10.39 -13.54
C GLY A 533 -10.56 -10.02 -14.27
N THR A 534 -11.44 -9.21 -13.67
CA THR A 534 -12.65 -8.71 -14.35
C THR A 534 -12.57 -7.24 -14.73
N ASP A 535 -11.60 -6.49 -14.19
CA ASP A 535 -11.57 -5.02 -14.28
C ASP A 535 -12.86 -4.36 -13.76
N GLU A 536 -13.48 -4.96 -12.75
CA GLU A 536 -14.73 -4.47 -12.16
C GLU A 536 -14.68 -4.44 -10.62
N TRP A 537 -15.40 -3.48 -10.05
CA TRP A 537 -15.74 -3.44 -8.63
C TRP A 537 -17.13 -4.02 -8.40
N ARG A 538 -17.29 -4.77 -7.31
CA ARG A 538 -18.56 -5.27 -6.80
C ARG A 538 -18.94 -4.51 -5.54
N HIS A 539 -20.25 -4.37 -5.32
CA HIS A 539 -20.83 -3.63 -4.21
C HIS A 539 -21.91 -4.50 -3.56
N ALA A 540 -21.80 -4.72 -2.26
CA ALA A 540 -22.68 -5.62 -1.52
C ALA A 540 -22.90 -5.15 -0.06
N PRO A 541 -24.00 -5.56 0.57
CA PRO A 541 -24.28 -5.20 1.96
C PRO A 541 -23.38 -5.96 2.97
N THR A 542 -22.82 -7.10 2.57
CA THR A 542 -21.90 -7.95 3.34
C THR A 542 -20.97 -8.68 2.37
N LEU A 543 -19.77 -9.06 2.84
CA LEU A 543 -18.80 -9.82 2.06
C LEU A 543 -19.19 -11.32 2.01
N ASP A 544 -19.41 -11.92 3.18
CA ASP A 544 -19.91 -13.29 3.30
C ASP A 544 -21.43 -13.23 3.54
N ALA A 545 -22.23 -13.86 2.68
CA ALA A 545 -23.68 -13.95 2.82
C ALA A 545 -24.12 -15.42 2.91
N PRO A 546 -24.97 -15.81 3.88
CA PRO A 546 -25.40 -17.20 4.06
C PRO A 546 -26.09 -17.80 2.83
N ASP A 547 -26.82 -16.96 2.08
CA ASP A 547 -27.65 -17.39 0.95
C ASP A 547 -26.85 -17.55 -0.36
N ARG A 548 -25.54 -17.26 -0.33
CA ARG A 548 -24.66 -17.38 -1.50
C ARG A 548 -24.09 -18.78 -1.60
N ASN A 549 -23.99 -19.25 -2.85
CA ASN A 549 -23.39 -20.54 -3.16
C ASN A 549 -21.94 -20.61 -2.68
N ARG A 550 -21.51 -21.82 -2.31
CA ARG A 550 -20.15 -22.11 -1.90
C ARG A 550 -19.57 -23.22 -2.74
N LEU A 551 -18.32 -23.02 -3.14
CA LEU A 551 -17.50 -24.07 -3.72
C LEU A 551 -16.87 -24.86 -2.57
N ARG A 552 -17.45 -26.01 -2.25
CA ARG A 552 -16.86 -26.98 -1.32
C ARG A 552 -15.95 -27.94 -2.06
N LEU A 553 -14.73 -28.10 -1.57
CA LEU A 553 -13.72 -29.01 -2.12
C LEU A 553 -13.18 -29.91 -1.01
N TYR A 554 -13.40 -31.22 -1.15
CA TYR A 554 -12.87 -32.27 -0.29
C TYR A 554 -11.45 -32.64 -0.73
N LEU A 555 -10.59 -32.92 0.25
CA LEU A 555 -9.21 -33.33 0.06
C LEU A 555 -9.17 -34.84 -0.19
N ASP A 556 -9.06 -35.26 -1.45
CA ASP A 556 -8.91 -36.66 -1.84
C ASP A 556 -7.52 -37.13 -1.45
N THR A 557 -7.46 -38.23 -0.70
CA THR A 557 -6.22 -38.73 -0.12
C THR A 557 -5.38 -39.56 -1.09
N ARG A 558 -5.88 -39.84 -2.30
CA ARG A 558 -5.15 -40.56 -3.34
C ARG A 558 -4.19 -39.61 -4.06
N GLU A 559 -2.92 -40.01 -4.16
CA GLU A 559 -1.90 -39.25 -4.87
C GLU A 559 -1.87 -39.67 -6.35
N ARG A 560 -1.73 -38.69 -7.24
CA ARG A 560 -1.51 -38.88 -8.68
C ARG A 560 -0.56 -37.81 -9.19
N ASP A 561 0.49 -38.22 -9.90
CA ASP A 561 1.47 -37.33 -10.53
C ASP A 561 2.12 -36.32 -9.56
N GLY A 562 2.40 -36.74 -8.31
CA GLY A 562 3.04 -35.91 -7.28
C GLY A 562 2.12 -34.91 -6.56
N SER A 563 0.80 -35.02 -6.76
CA SER A 563 -0.20 -34.19 -6.08
C SER A 563 -1.44 -34.99 -5.68
N HIS A 564 -2.15 -34.51 -4.67
CA HIS A 564 -3.47 -35.03 -4.31
C HIS A 564 -4.56 -34.28 -5.08
N ARG A 565 -5.80 -34.80 -5.07
CA ARG A 565 -6.93 -34.20 -5.78
C ARG A 565 -7.86 -33.42 -4.85
N LEU A 566 -8.41 -32.30 -5.33
CA LEU A 566 -9.59 -31.65 -4.75
C LEU A 566 -10.85 -32.12 -5.49
N SER A 567 -11.87 -32.57 -4.76
CA SER A 567 -13.11 -33.09 -5.35
C SER A 567 -14.36 -32.41 -4.78
N SER A 568 -15.45 -32.38 -5.55
CA SER A 568 -16.75 -31.85 -5.11
C SER A 568 -17.48 -32.78 -4.14
N SER A 569 -17.07 -34.04 -4.03
CA SER A 569 -17.60 -35.02 -3.09
C SER A 569 -16.45 -35.70 -2.31
N PRO A 570 -16.70 -36.19 -1.08
CA PRO A 570 -15.69 -36.94 -0.34
C PRO A 570 -15.39 -38.26 -1.07
N SER A 571 -14.13 -38.69 -1.00
CA SER A 571 -13.72 -40.00 -1.52
C SER A 571 -14.34 -41.13 -0.73
N GLU A 572 -14.67 -42.23 -1.40
CA GLU A 572 -15.11 -43.46 -0.73
C GLU A 572 -13.93 -44.15 0.00
N GLY A 573 -14.21 -44.74 1.17
CA GLY A 573 -13.23 -45.44 2.02
C GLY A 573 -12.57 -44.58 3.10
N ASP A 574 -11.55 -45.13 3.75
CA ASP A 574 -10.84 -44.53 4.91
C ASP A 574 -9.38 -44.13 4.57
N GLY A 575 -9.16 -43.65 3.35
CA GLY A 575 -7.83 -43.22 2.91
C GLY A 575 -7.27 -42.05 3.73
N THR A 576 -5.94 -41.93 3.76
CA THR A 576 -5.26 -40.79 4.42
C THR A 576 -4.12 -40.24 3.57
N ALA A 577 -3.99 -38.92 3.51
CA ALA A 577 -2.81 -38.24 2.98
C ALA A 577 -1.93 -37.80 4.15
N GLN A 578 -0.61 -37.97 4.05
CA GLN A 578 0.31 -37.66 5.14
C GLN A 578 1.41 -36.72 4.68
N PHE A 579 1.76 -35.76 5.53
CA PHE A 579 2.97 -34.95 5.38
C PHE A 579 3.70 -34.85 6.72
N SER A 580 5.03 -34.70 6.64
CA SER A 580 5.95 -34.75 7.76
C SER A 580 6.98 -33.65 7.65
N VAL A 581 7.30 -32.97 8.75
CA VAL A 581 8.38 -31.98 8.81
C VAL A 581 9.24 -32.27 10.02
N ASP A 582 10.54 -32.36 9.79
CA ASP A 582 11.53 -32.38 10.87
C ASP A 582 11.82 -30.94 11.30
N LEU A 583 11.26 -30.54 12.44
CA LEU A 583 11.47 -29.21 13.00
C LEU A 583 12.87 -29.04 13.60
N ALA A 584 13.69 -30.10 13.69
CA ALA A 584 15.10 -29.97 14.02
C ALA A 584 15.94 -29.57 12.79
N ASP A 585 15.44 -29.81 11.58
CA ASP A 585 16.10 -29.36 10.37
C ASP A 585 15.94 -27.84 10.20
N ARG A 586 17.08 -27.15 10.20
CA ARG A 586 17.21 -25.69 10.04
C ARG A 586 17.99 -25.33 8.78
N SER A 587 18.20 -26.28 7.86
CA SER A 587 18.91 -26.05 6.59
C SER A 587 18.23 -24.98 5.73
N ASP A 588 16.93 -24.78 5.91
CA ASP A 588 16.11 -23.77 5.23
C ASP A 588 16.20 -22.35 5.82
N ALA A 589 17.06 -22.11 6.83
CA ALA A 589 17.16 -20.84 7.53
C ALA A 589 17.44 -19.61 6.65
N ARG A 590 18.21 -19.79 5.57
CA ARG A 590 18.54 -18.72 4.60
C ARG A 590 17.69 -18.76 3.34
N ILE A 591 16.77 -19.72 3.33
CA ILE A 591 15.66 -19.95 2.44
C ILE A 591 14.67 -18.78 2.26
N PRO A 592 14.75 -17.78 1.37
CA PRO A 592 13.74 -16.72 1.37
C PRO A 592 12.35 -17.32 1.13
N TRP A 593 11.34 -16.82 1.84
CA TRP A 593 9.97 -17.27 1.58
C TRP A 593 9.50 -16.66 0.26
N PRO A 594 8.88 -17.44 -0.64
CA PRO A 594 8.42 -16.87 -1.90
C PRO A 594 7.38 -15.79 -1.67
N ASP A 595 7.60 -14.65 -2.32
CA ASP A 595 6.78 -13.45 -2.18
C ASP A 595 6.04 -13.07 -3.46
N ALA A 596 6.26 -13.80 -4.56
CA ALA A 596 5.59 -13.52 -5.82
C ALA A 596 4.09 -13.89 -5.73
N LEU A 597 3.22 -12.97 -6.16
CA LEU A 597 1.79 -13.24 -6.32
C LEU A 597 1.52 -14.07 -7.56
N ARG A 598 2.38 -13.98 -8.59
CA ARG A 598 2.28 -14.75 -9.82
C ARG A 598 3.63 -15.36 -10.19
N GLY A 599 3.62 -16.65 -10.55
CA GLY A 599 4.84 -17.34 -10.98
C GLY A 599 4.60 -18.70 -11.60
N ARG A 600 5.64 -19.30 -12.19
CA ARG A 600 5.56 -20.63 -12.83
C ARG A 600 5.88 -21.79 -11.90
N GLN A 601 6.41 -21.48 -10.72
CA GLN A 601 6.76 -22.47 -9.71
C GLN A 601 5.93 -22.23 -8.47
N LEU A 602 5.34 -23.31 -7.98
CA LEU A 602 4.67 -23.30 -6.70
C LEU A 602 5.74 -23.46 -5.61
N PRO A 603 5.79 -22.57 -4.60
CA PRO A 603 6.55 -22.83 -3.38
C PRO A 603 6.18 -24.22 -2.87
N ALA A 604 7.11 -25.10 -2.51
CA ALA A 604 6.80 -26.49 -2.12
C ALA A 604 7.20 -26.84 -0.67
N ARG A 605 7.72 -25.89 0.10
CA ARG A 605 8.27 -26.18 1.44
C ARG A 605 7.21 -26.64 2.42
N ASN A 606 7.54 -27.70 3.16
CA ASN A 606 6.84 -28.15 4.38
C ASN A 606 5.34 -28.38 4.20
N SER A 607 4.89 -28.73 2.99
CA SER A 607 3.47 -28.89 2.70
C SER A 607 3.20 -30.01 1.71
N ILE A 608 1.92 -30.38 1.67
CA ILE A 608 1.31 -31.19 0.62
C ILE A 608 0.40 -30.32 -0.26
N SER A 609 0.15 -30.74 -1.49
CA SER A 609 -0.65 -30.01 -2.48
C SER A 609 -1.85 -30.83 -2.94
N PHE A 610 -3.02 -30.18 -3.02
CA PHE A 610 -4.26 -30.73 -3.56
C PHE A 610 -4.72 -29.88 -4.74
N VAL A 611 -5.04 -30.52 -5.86
CA VAL A 611 -5.36 -29.86 -7.13
C VAL A 611 -6.74 -30.28 -7.60
N SER A 612 -7.60 -29.33 -7.94
CA SER A 612 -8.93 -29.64 -8.49
C SER A 612 -8.85 -30.15 -9.92
N ASP A 613 -9.94 -30.75 -10.39
CA ASP A 613 -10.19 -30.86 -11.83
C ASP A 613 -10.25 -29.46 -12.47
N PRO A 614 -10.02 -29.34 -13.79
CA PRO A 614 -10.21 -28.06 -14.48
C PRO A 614 -11.64 -27.56 -14.24
N LEU A 615 -11.76 -26.28 -13.93
CA LEU A 615 -13.06 -25.65 -13.76
C LEU A 615 -13.83 -25.73 -15.09
N PRO A 616 -15.08 -26.24 -15.09
CA PRO A 616 -15.84 -26.45 -16.33
C PRO A 616 -16.32 -25.13 -16.96
N LYS A 617 -16.33 -24.05 -16.18
CA LYS A 617 -16.73 -22.70 -16.58
C LYS A 617 -15.98 -21.67 -15.75
N ASP A 618 -16.01 -20.43 -16.21
CA ASP A 618 -15.56 -19.29 -15.41
C ASP A 618 -16.26 -19.31 -14.04
N THR A 619 -15.47 -19.16 -12.98
CA THR A 619 -15.95 -19.25 -11.60
C THR A 619 -15.39 -18.08 -10.80
N GLU A 620 -16.25 -17.19 -10.34
CA GLU A 620 -15.88 -16.14 -9.40
C GLU A 620 -15.87 -16.71 -7.98
N ILE A 621 -14.77 -16.47 -7.25
CA ILE A 621 -14.65 -16.73 -5.82
C ILE A 621 -14.55 -15.38 -5.11
N ASP A 622 -15.29 -15.18 -4.02
CA ASP A 622 -15.29 -13.92 -3.28
C ASP A 622 -15.67 -14.08 -1.79
N GLY A 623 -14.70 -13.91 -0.91
CA GLY A 623 -14.89 -14.01 0.54
C GLY A 623 -13.77 -14.74 1.26
N SER A 624 -14.07 -15.23 2.47
CA SER A 624 -13.09 -15.94 3.30
C SER A 624 -13.07 -17.44 3.05
N LEU A 625 -11.86 -18.02 3.04
CA LEU A 625 -11.68 -19.48 3.06
C LEU A 625 -12.08 -20.06 4.42
N ARG A 626 -12.88 -21.10 4.42
CA ARG A 626 -13.28 -21.86 5.62
C ARG A 626 -12.99 -23.32 5.40
N GLY A 627 -12.92 -24.11 6.47
CA GLY A 627 -12.75 -25.54 6.31
C GLY A 627 -12.85 -26.31 7.60
N GLU A 628 -12.91 -27.63 7.43
CA GLU A 628 -12.83 -28.61 8.50
C GLU A 628 -11.77 -29.62 8.11
N PHE A 629 -10.71 -29.71 8.91
CA PHE A 629 -9.67 -30.72 8.75
C PHE A 629 -9.92 -31.87 9.70
N ASP A 630 -10.24 -33.03 9.14
CA ASP A 630 -10.29 -34.30 9.86
C ASP A 630 -8.88 -34.89 9.86
N ILE A 631 -8.20 -34.82 11.01
CA ILE A 631 -6.77 -35.11 11.11
C ILE A 631 -6.42 -36.12 12.19
N THR A 632 -5.29 -36.80 12.01
CA THR A 632 -4.56 -37.46 13.09
C THR A 632 -3.15 -36.86 13.21
N PRO A 633 -2.89 -36.01 14.22
CA PRO A 633 -1.56 -35.43 14.45
C PRO A 633 -0.65 -36.41 15.22
N SER A 634 0.65 -36.40 14.98
CA SER A 634 1.63 -37.21 15.74
C SER A 634 2.07 -36.57 17.08
N ARG A 635 1.60 -35.35 17.33
CA ARG A 635 1.98 -34.45 18.42
C ARG A 635 0.73 -33.84 19.07
N GLN A 636 0.90 -33.25 20.25
CA GLN A 636 -0.20 -32.65 21.02
C GLN A 636 -0.59 -31.25 20.54
N ASP A 637 0.20 -30.66 19.64
CA ASP A 637 -0.09 -29.39 18.99
C ASP A 637 0.66 -29.32 17.66
N VAL A 638 0.15 -28.54 16.71
CA VAL A 638 0.76 -28.29 15.40
C VAL A 638 0.38 -26.88 14.93
N ASP A 639 1.29 -26.20 14.25
CA ASP A 639 0.99 -24.95 13.54
C ASP A 639 0.76 -25.29 12.05
N LEU A 640 -0.48 -25.12 11.59
CA LEU A 640 -0.89 -25.42 10.22
C LEU A 640 -0.80 -24.17 9.34
N SER A 641 -0.40 -24.36 8.10
CA SER A 641 -0.37 -23.32 7.06
C SER A 641 -1.31 -23.70 5.93
N VAL A 642 -2.15 -22.76 5.49
CA VAL A 642 -3.09 -22.93 4.38
C VAL A 642 -2.82 -21.86 3.33
N SER A 643 -2.66 -22.27 2.07
CA SER A 643 -2.48 -21.35 0.94
C SER A 643 -3.33 -21.80 -0.24
N LEU A 644 -3.88 -20.86 -0.99
CA LEU A 644 -4.78 -21.12 -2.11
C LEU A 644 -4.29 -20.40 -3.36
N TYR A 645 -4.25 -21.12 -4.48
CA TYR A 645 -3.79 -20.62 -5.77
C TYR A 645 -4.78 -20.97 -6.88
N GLU A 646 -4.82 -20.13 -7.91
CA GLU A 646 -5.26 -20.53 -9.25
C GLU A 646 -4.04 -21.09 -9.99
N LEU A 647 -4.14 -22.28 -10.57
CA LEU A 647 -3.27 -22.76 -11.63
C LEU A 647 -3.97 -22.48 -12.96
N THR A 648 -3.47 -21.50 -13.70
CA THR A 648 -4.06 -21.08 -14.98
C THR A 648 -3.87 -22.16 -16.05
N ALA A 649 -4.70 -22.12 -17.10
CA ALA A 649 -4.51 -22.97 -18.28
C ALA A 649 -3.13 -22.78 -18.96
N SER A 650 -2.49 -21.61 -18.77
CA SER A 650 -1.12 -21.32 -19.25
C SER A 650 -0.02 -21.90 -18.36
N GLY A 651 -0.36 -22.56 -17.24
CA GLY A 651 0.60 -23.17 -16.31
C GLY A 651 1.22 -22.20 -15.30
N GLU A 652 0.59 -21.06 -15.04
CA GLU A 652 1.04 -20.09 -14.03
C GLU A 652 0.21 -20.24 -12.75
N TYR A 653 0.86 -20.05 -11.62
CA TYR A 653 0.22 -19.98 -10.31
C TYR A 653 -0.03 -18.52 -9.94
N GLN A 654 -1.29 -18.20 -9.62
CA GLN A 654 -1.68 -16.94 -9.00
C GLN A 654 -2.09 -17.20 -7.55
N LEU A 655 -1.38 -16.62 -6.60
CA LEU A 655 -1.77 -16.62 -5.19
C LEU A 655 -3.09 -15.86 -5.04
N LEU A 656 -4.04 -16.42 -4.29
CA LEU A 656 -5.37 -15.82 -4.12
C LEU A 656 -5.45 -14.92 -2.89
N PHE A 657 -4.76 -15.27 -1.80
CA PHE A 657 -4.61 -14.44 -0.60
C PHE A 657 -3.32 -14.83 0.14
N GLU A 658 -2.81 -13.97 1.02
CA GLU A 658 -1.61 -14.25 1.83
C GLU A 658 -1.76 -15.52 2.69
N PRO A 659 -0.79 -16.45 2.71
CA PRO A 659 -0.88 -17.69 3.47
C PRO A 659 -1.39 -17.50 4.90
N TYR A 660 -2.39 -18.31 5.26
CA TYR A 660 -3.00 -18.29 6.58
C TYR A 660 -2.37 -19.37 7.46
N ASP A 661 -1.60 -18.93 8.46
CA ASP A 661 -1.00 -19.79 9.45
C ASP A 661 -1.78 -19.68 10.76
N PHE A 662 -2.09 -20.82 11.36
CA PHE A 662 -2.78 -20.87 12.63
C PHE A 662 -2.34 -22.06 13.49
N ARG A 663 -2.37 -21.85 14.80
CA ARG A 663 -2.10 -22.89 15.78
C ARG A 663 -3.33 -23.76 15.98
N ALA A 664 -3.19 -25.06 15.72
CA ALA A 664 -4.30 -26.01 15.76
C ALA A 664 -4.96 -26.09 17.15
N SER A 665 -4.19 -25.93 18.25
CA SER A 665 -4.77 -25.87 19.59
C SER A 665 -5.65 -24.65 19.87
N TYR A 666 -5.68 -23.66 18.98
CA TYR A 666 -6.61 -22.53 19.02
C TYR A 666 -7.66 -22.56 17.90
N ALA A 667 -7.67 -23.62 17.07
CA ALA A 667 -8.67 -23.79 16.03
C ALA A 667 -10.09 -23.73 16.63
N GLY A 668 -10.95 -22.92 16.04
CA GLY A 668 -12.30 -22.64 16.52
C GLY A 668 -12.41 -21.74 17.76
N HIS A 669 -11.36 -21.50 18.54
CA HIS A 669 -11.44 -20.64 19.75
C HIS A 669 -10.12 -19.93 20.12
N ARG A 670 -9.92 -18.70 19.61
CA ARG A 670 -8.71 -17.87 19.85
C ARG A 670 -8.36 -17.55 21.32
N VAL A 671 -9.31 -17.67 22.23
CA VAL A 671 -9.12 -17.36 23.67
C VAL A 671 -8.65 -18.57 24.48
N TYR A 672 -9.04 -19.79 24.10
CA TYR A 672 -8.82 -20.98 24.93
C TYR A 672 -8.00 -21.99 24.15
N ARG A 673 -6.79 -22.26 24.64
CA ARG A 673 -5.93 -23.30 24.08
C ARG A 673 -6.45 -24.68 24.47
N ARG A 674 -6.75 -25.52 23.48
CA ARG A 674 -7.18 -26.91 23.64
C ARG A 674 -6.19 -27.80 22.92
N LEU A 675 -5.34 -28.51 23.65
CA LEU A 675 -4.35 -29.41 23.06
C LEU A 675 -5.03 -30.53 22.27
N LEU A 676 -4.37 -30.93 21.19
CA LEU A 676 -4.76 -32.08 20.38
C LEU A 676 -4.38 -33.38 21.08
N ARG A 677 -5.09 -34.46 20.74
CA ARG A 677 -4.73 -35.81 21.17
C ARG A 677 -3.82 -36.46 20.14
N ALA A 678 -2.56 -36.67 20.50
CA ALA A 678 -1.56 -37.24 19.61
C ALA A 678 -1.92 -38.69 19.24
N GLY A 679 -1.95 -39.01 17.95
CA GLY A 679 -2.32 -40.34 17.44
C GLY A 679 -3.81 -40.58 17.28
N GLU A 680 -4.67 -39.67 17.77
CA GLU A 680 -6.13 -39.79 17.67
C GLU A 680 -6.69 -38.95 16.51
N ARG A 681 -7.69 -39.49 15.81
CA ARG A 681 -8.47 -38.79 14.78
C ARG A 681 -9.37 -37.73 15.43
N GLN A 682 -9.31 -36.51 14.94
CA GLN A 682 -10.07 -35.36 15.45
C GLN A 682 -10.35 -34.34 14.36
N SER A 683 -11.47 -33.63 14.49
CA SER A 683 -11.88 -32.57 13.56
C SER A 683 -11.43 -31.19 14.05
N LEU A 684 -10.92 -30.38 13.11
CA LEU A 684 -10.49 -29.01 13.32
C LEU A 684 -11.18 -28.07 12.33
N ALA A 685 -12.18 -27.33 12.82
CA ALA A 685 -12.82 -26.26 12.07
C ALA A 685 -11.98 -24.97 12.12
N PHE A 686 -11.85 -24.29 10.98
CA PHE A 686 -11.17 -23.00 10.89
C PHE A 686 -11.86 -22.05 9.91
N THR A 687 -11.59 -20.77 10.06
CA THR A 687 -11.94 -19.71 9.11
C THR A 687 -10.72 -18.84 8.95
N ALA A 688 -10.23 -18.70 7.73
CA ALA A 688 -9.12 -17.81 7.43
C ALA A 688 -9.57 -16.38 7.71
N GLU A 689 -8.74 -15.63 8.43
CA GLU A 689 -8.93 -14.20 8.68
C GLU A 689 -8.43 -13.39 7.48
N ARG A 690 -8.73 -13.90 6.29
CA ARG A 690 -8.27 -13.45 4.99
C ARG A 690 -9.42 -13.51 4.00
N VAL A 691 -9.40 -12.63 3.02
CA VAL A 691 -10.42 -12.63 1.96
C VAL A 691 -9.74 -12.44 0.60
N THR A 692 -10.44 -12.86 -0.44
CA THR A 692 -10.04 -12.64 -1.82
C THR A 692 -11.27 -12.46 -2.68
N ALA A 693 -11.14 -11.80 -3.81
CA ALA A 693 -12.12 -11.87 -4.87
C ALA A 693 -11.42 -11.99 -6.23
N ARG A 694 -11.76 -13.02 -7.00
CA ARG A 694 -11.15 -13.31 -8.29
C ARG A 694 -12.08 -14.11 -9.19
N LYS A 695 -12.09 -13.77 -10.48
CA LYS A 695 -12.66 -14.62 -11.52
C LYS A 695 -11.61 -15.63 -12.01
N LEU A 696 -11.84 -16.90 -11.74
CA LEU A 696 -11.03 -18.02 -12.24
C LEU A 696 -11.55 -18.43 -13.62
N ALA A 697 -10.66 -18.56 -14.61
CA ALA A 697 -11.06 -18.91 -15.96
C ALA A 697 -11.50 -20.38 -16.09
N ALA A 698 -12.40 -20.68 -17.02
CA ALA A 698 -12.65 -22.06 -17.45
C ALA A 698 -11.33 -22.75 -17.85
N GLY A 699 -11.12 -23.98 -17.40
CA GLY A 699 -9.89 -24.73 -17.60
C GLY A 699 -8.79 -24.48 -16.56
N SER A 700 -8.87 -23.40 -15.76
CA SER A 700 -8.02 -23.22 -14.59
C SER A 700 -8.31 -24.27 -13.52
N ARG A 701 -7.36 -24.51 -12.62
CA ARG A 701 -7.51 -25.41 -11.46
C ARG A 701 -7.31 -24.63 -10.18
N ILE A 702 -7.98 -25.05 -9.11
CA ILE A 702 -7.71 -24.57 -7.77
C ILE A 702 -6.64 -25.46 -7.16
N VAL A 703 -5.63 -24.85 -6.54
CA VAL A 703 -4.55 -25.52 -5.84
C VAL A 703 -4.55 -25.11 -4.39
N LEU A 704 -4.87 -26.04 -3.51
CA LEU A 704 -4.79 -25.89 -2.06
C LEU A 704 -3.48 -26.49 -1.57
N ARG A 705 -2.73 -25.73 -0.75
CA ARG A 705 -1.60 -26.27 0.00
C ARG A 705 -1.91 -26.29 1.48
N VAL A 706 -1.60 -27.42 2.10
CA VAL A 706 -1.67 -27.60 3.56
C VAL A 706 -0.28 -27.97 4.04
N GLY A 707 0.26 -27.20 4.99
CA GLY A 707 1.63 -27.37 5.47
C GLY A 707 1.80 -27.19 6.97
N LEU A 708 3.03 -27.37 7.42
CA LEU A 708 3.46 -27.10 8.78
C LEU A 708 4.35 -25.86 8.81
N ASN A 709 4.12 -25.00 9.81
CA ASN A 709 4.99 -23.85 10.05
C ASN A 709 6.40 -24.32 10.44
N ASN A 710 7.38 -23.97 9.61
CA ASN A 710 8.80 -24.08 9.92
C ASN A 710 9.51 -22.90 9.26
N ARG A 711 9.37 -21.70 9.85
CA ARG A 711 9.84 -20.44 9.23
C ARG A 711 10.72 -19.61 10.17
N PRO A 712 11.75 -18.92 9.64
CA PRO A 712 12.63 -18.09 10.47
C PRO A 712 11.99 -16.82 11.06
N ASP A 713 10.87 -16.35 10.51
CA ASP A 713 10.27 -15.04 10.81
C ASP A 713 9.22 -15.07 11.95
N ARG A 714 9.06 -16.19 12.65
CA ARG A 714 7.96 -16.39 13.61
C ARG A 714 8.23 -17.53 14.59
N GLN A 715 7.49 -17.57 15.68
CA GLN A 715 7.51 -18.65 16.67
C GLN A 715 7.36 -20.05 16.03
N ILE A 716 8.15 -21.03 16.49
CA ILE A 716 8.02 -22.45 16.13
C ILE A 716 7.30 -23.22 17.24
N ASN A 717 6.29 -24.00 16.84
CA ASN A 717 5.62 -24.99 17.68
C ASN A 717 6.18 -26.38 17.42
N TYR A 718 6.93 -26.93 18.37
CA TYR A 718 7.54 -28.26 18.31
C TYR A 718 6.56 -29.39 18.69
N GLY A 719 5.34 -29.04 19.09
CA GLY A 719 4.24 -29.98 19.33
C GLY A 719 4.35 -30.75 20.64
N SER A 720 5.08 -30.21 21.63
CA SER A 720 5.28 -30.86 22.93
C SER A 720 4.09 -30.72 23.87
N GLY A 721 3.18 -29.78 23.59
CA GLY A 721 2.05 -29.42 24.46
C GLY A 721 2.39 -28.39 25.54
N LYS A 722 3.66 -28.07 25.75
CA LYS A 722 4.11 -26.99 26.65
C LYS A 722 3.64 -25.62 26.16
N ASP A 723 3.86 -24.59 26.97
CA ASP A 723 3.86 -23.21 26.47
C ASP A 723 4.90 -23.09 25.34
N VAL A 724 4.44 -22.70 24.15
CA VAL A 724 5.26 -22.63 22.94
C VAL A 724 6.41 -21.64 23.10
N ASN A 725 6.26 -20.60 23.94
CA ASN A 725 7.38 -19.69 24.22
C ASN A 725 8.56 -20.39 24.93
N SER A 726 8.29 -21.48 25.62
CA SER A 726 9.25 -22.26 26.39
C SER A 726 9.78 -23.49 25.63
N GLU A 727 9.20 -23.83 24.49
CA GLU A 727 9.66 -24.95 23.67
C GLU A 727 10.98 -24.62 22.98
N THR A 728 11.79 -25.67 22.75
CA THR A 728 13.11 -25.57 22.13
C THR A 728 13.29 -26.67 21.10
N ILE A 729 14.37 -26.61 20.33
CA ILE A 729 14.72 -27.66 19.37
C ILE A 729 14.90 -29.04 20.03
N ALA A 730 15.18 -29.10 21.35
CA ALA A 730 15.22 -30.36 22.09
C ALA A 730 13.84 -31.04 22.22
N ASP A 731 12.75 -30.30 22.02
CA ASP A 731 11.38 -30.83 21.95
C ASP A 731 11.08 -31.47 20.58
N ALA A 732 11.88 -31.17 19.54
CA ALA A 732 11.82 -31.73 18.20
C ALA A 732 12.30 -33.19 18.10
N ARG A 733 12.07 -34.01 19.13
CA ARG A 733 12.58 -35.41 19.24
C ARG A 733 12.27 -36.34 18.07
N ARG A 734 11.23 -36.03 17.29
CA ARG A 734 10.77 -36.77 16.11
C ARG A 734 10.03 -35.82 15.16
N PRO A 735 9.99 -36.10 13.85
CA PRO A 735 9.24 -35.29 12.91
C PRO A 735 7.77 -35.12 13.31
N VAL A 736 7.25 -33.91 13.10
CA VAL A 736 5.83 -33.62 13.23
C VAL A 736 5.13 -34.16 12.00
N ARG A 737 4.13 -35.01 12.20
CA ARG A 737 3.36 -35.66 11.13
C ARG A 737 1.88 -35.35 11.31
N VAL A 738 1.21 -35.04 10.22
CA VAL A 738 -0.24 -34.88 10.17
C VAL A 738 -0.78 -35.80 9.09
N ARG A 739 -1.74 -36.66 9.46
CA ARG A 739 -2.55 -37.42 8.51
C ARG A 739 -3.88 -36.69 8.31
N LEU A 740 -4.21 -36.34 7.08
CA LEU A 740 -5.50 -35.81 6.65
C LEU A 740 -6.38 -36.98 6.18
N HIS A 741 -7.63 -37.00 6.63
CA HIS A 741 -8.63 -38.01 6.26
C HIS A 741 -9.61 -37.48 5.21
N VAL A 742 -10.31 -38.38 4.52
CA VAL A 742 -11.23 -38.11 3.38
C VAL A 742 -12.37 -37.12 3.65
N ARG A 743 -12.68 -36.81 4.92
CA ARG A 743 -13.71 -35.82 5.30
C ARG A 743 -13.17 -34.39 5.38
N SER A 744 -11.86 -34.23 5.28
CA SER A 744 -11.23 -32.91 5.26
C SER A 744 -11.70 -32.13 4.05
N HIS A 745 -12.14 -30.90 4.25
CA HIS A 745 -12.64 -30.06 3.17
C HIS A 745 -12.37 -28.59 3.44
N VAL A 746 -12.37 -27.82 2.36
CA VAL A 746 -12.38 -26.36 2.37
C VAL A 746 -13.57 -25.84 1.58
N GLU A 747 -13.98 -24.62 1.91
CA GLU A 747 -15.06 -23.90 1.27
C GLU A 747 -14.67 -22.45 1.05
N ILE A 748 -15.05 -21.94 -0.11
CA ILE A 748 -15.05 -20.51 -0.38
C ILE A 748 -16.35 -20.13 -1.06
N GLN A 749 -16.84 -18.94 -0.76
CA GLN A 749 -18.04 -18.42 -1.39
C GLN A 749 -17.77 -18.14 -2.87
N THR A 750 -18.76 -18.41 -3.71
CA THR A 750 -18.72 -18.08 -5.13
C THR A 750 -19.56 -16.84 -5.43
N GLY A 751 -19.16 -16.12 -6.48
CA GLY A 751 -19.96 -15.06 -7.12
C GLY A 751 -21.44 -15.43 -7.19
N GLY A 752 -22.34 -14.46 -6.96
CA GLY A 752 -23.74 -14.62 -7.37
C GLY A 752 -23.82 -14.93 -8.88
N PRO A 753 -24.93 -15.52 -9.37
CA PRO A 753 -25.09 -15.81 -10.79
C PRO A 753 -24.93 -14.58 -11.68
#